data_AF-A0A536PMJ2-F1
#
_entry.id   AF-A0A536PMJ2-F1
#
_cell.length_a   1.000
_cell.length_b   1.000
_cell.length_c   1.000
_cell.angle_alpha   90.00
_cell.angle_beta   90.00
_cell.angle_gamma   90.00
#
_symmetry.space_group_name_H-M   'P 1'
#
loop_
_entity.id
_entity.type
_entity.pdbx_description
1 polymer ?
#
loop_
_entity_poly.entity_id
_entity_poly.type
_entity_poly.pdbx_seq_one_letter_code
_entity_poly.pdbx_strand_id
1 'polypeptide(L)'
;RSPDLIGVEEIQDSSGPSDNGVVEPDATLAKLVSAIQAAGGPTYDWRQISPVNDQDGGEPGGNIRQVFLFRTDRGLSFVDRPGGSSTTATTVLTDTHGAPQLSYSPGRIDPANAAWNTSRKPLAGEFLFRGHTFFAIVNHFNSKGGDQPLSGRFQPPAHTSEGQRHQQAQVVNDFVDAILAADPNADVAVLGDFNDFEFSDTIHILEGGVLSDLIETLPLNERYSYEFEGNAQVLDHILVSGHLRDHTPLEFDVVHVNAEFAVQASDHDPSVMRLAVDTIPPVFTSVPNDIAAATGPGATACGTVISDAQLGTAVATDADPSLIITRTGVPAGDVFSVGTTTITFTATDSSGNVATATQLVTVSDDTPPTVGAPGPVTVATGPGATTDVVVVSDAVLGSASFSDNCPGAVVSRSGVPAGNAFAVGTTTVTYAAIDAAHNTATAEQLVTVVDNTPPTIVGSATTSPNANGWYRAPVTVHFTCSDNAPGVTCPPDEVLGEGAAQSLTRTATDVAGNTASATVGPVNVDLHAPVIAFGGNAPSYTVDQTVAITCAVRDDLSGLAASTCPTESRPAYAIGLGPHTLTATATDRAGNQSTLSIAFTVVANETSLCALTRQLVTKPAIASSLCAKLTAAAAAAERGNADAHDGAIGAYVNELDAQRDKSISGPNADVLIALARTL
;
A
#
# COMPACT_ATOMS: atom_id res chain seq x y z
N ARG A 1 -16.73 69.86 18.81
CA ARG A 1 -15.33 70.30 18.99
C ARG A 1 -14.53 69.71 17.84
N SER A 2 -14.10 70.55 16.90
CA SER A 2 -13.34 70.24 15.67
C SER A 2 -13.98 69.17 14.77
N PRO A 3 -14.68 69.57 13.68
CA PRO A 3 -15.30 68.64 12.73
C PRO A 3 -14.29 67.65 12.12
N ASP A 4 -14.75 66.45 11.76
CA ASP A 4 -13.91 65.47 11.07
C ASP A 4 -13.73 65.81 9.57
N LEU A 5 -14.78 66.35 8.96
CA LEU A 5 -14.85 66.88 7.60
C LEU A 5 -15.47 68.29 7.63
N ILE A 6 -14.95 69.19 6.81
CA ILE A 6 -15.45 70.55 6.61
C ILE A 6 -15.53 70.83 5.10
N GLY A 7 -16.71 71.23 4.63
CA GLY A 7 -16.86 71.91 3.34
C GLY A 7 -16.70 73.41 3.56
N VAL A 8 -15.84 74.05 2.78
CA VAL A 8 -15.59 75.50 2.89
C VAL A 8 -15.67 76.14 1.52
N GLU A 9 -16.47 77.19 1.43
CA GLU A 9 -16.69 78.03 0.27
C GLU A 9 -15.78 79.27 0.32
N GLU A 10 -15.80 80.10 -0.73
CA GLU A 10 -15.16 81.42 -0.72
C GLU A 10 -13.62 81.42 -0.53
N ILE A 11 -12.98 80.24 -0.56
CA ILE A 11 -11.52 80.15 -0.51
C ILE A 11 -10.95 80.85 -1.74
N GLN A 12 -10.05 81.79 -1.53
CA GLN A 12 -9.31 82.54 -2.57
C GLN A 12 -8.03 81.84 -3.01
N ASP A 13 -7.51 82.25 -4.18
CA ASP A 13 -6.24 81.73 -4.67
C ASP A 13 -5.11 82.28 -3.81
N SER A 14 -3.88 81.88 -4.11
CA SER A 14 -2.70 82.23 -3.34
C SER A 14 -2.35 83.73 -3.37
N SER A 15 -3.00 84.51 -4.24
CA SER A 15 -2.81 85.96 -4.34
C SER A 15 -3.97 86.81 -3.81
N GLY A 16 -5.01 86.17 -3.27
CA GLY A 16 -6.18 86.83 -2.72
C GLY A 16 -6.93 87.62 -3.81
N PRO A 17 -7.29 88.90 -3.60
CA PRO A 17 -8.06 89.69 -4.57
C PRO A 17 -7.24 90.20 -5.76
N SER A 18 -6.00 89.74 -5.94
CA SER A 18 -5.11 90.28 -6.98
C SER A 18 -5.30 89.55 -8.31
N ASP A 19 -5.91 90.21 -9.30
CA ASP A 19 -6.08 89.66 -10.65
C ASP A 19 -4.74 89.57 -11.43
N ASN A 20 -4.02 88.47 -11.24
CA ASN A 20 -2.69 88.22 -11.83
C ASN A 20 -2.57 86.88 -12.56
N GLY A 21 -3.69 86.15 -12.71
CA GLY A 21 -3.76 84.85 -13.37
C GLY A 21 -3.39 83.62 -12.51
N VAL A 22 -3.09 83.80 -11.22
CA VAL A 22 -2.90 82.69 -10.28
C VAL A 22 -4.26 82.10 -9.92
N VAL A 23 -4.41 80.78 -10.05
CA VAL A 23 -5.66 80.08 -9.68
C VAL A 23 -5.49 79.09 -8.52
N GLU A 24 -4.24 78.75 -8.17
CA GLU A 24 -3.94 77.76 -7.14
C GLU A 24 -4.10 78.34 -5.72
N PRO A 25 -4.79 77.65 -4.79
CA PRO A 25 -5.07 78.15 -3.45
C PRO A 25 -4.06 77.71 -2.37
N ASP A 26 -2.98 77.01 -2.74
CA ASP A 26 -2.08 76.33 -1.79
C ASP A 26 -1.57 77.23 -0.65
N ALA A 27 -1.18 78.48 -0.93
CA ALA A 27 -0.70 79.39 0.10
C ALA A 27 -1.82 79.80 1.07
N THR A 28 -3.03 80.01 0.54
CA THR A 28 -4.23 80.38 1.30
C THR A 28 -4.66 79.22 2.21
N LEU A 29 -4.72 78.00 1.67
CA LEU A 29 -5.08 76.80 2.44
C LEU A 29 -4.04 76.44 3.49
N ALA A 30 -2.75 76.50 3.15
CA ALA A 30 -1.68 76.27 4.13
C ALA A 30 -1.74 77.27 5.28
N LYS A 31 -2.06 78.55 5.00
CA LYS A 31 -2.24 79.59 6.01
C LYS A 31 -3.45 79.30 6.92
N LEU A 32 -4.58 78.90 6.33
CA LEU A 32 -5.79 78.55 7.07
C LEU A 32 -5.55 77.34 7.99
N VAL A 33 -5.00 76.24 7.47
CA VAL A 33 -4.69 75.04 8.27
C VAL A 33 -3.70 75.33 9.39
N SER A 34 -2.65 76.13 9.10
CA SER A 34 -1.69 76.55 10.13
C SER A 34 -2.34 77.39 11.23
N ALA A 35 -3.29 78.26 10.88
CA ALA A 35 -4.03 79.08 11.84
C ALA A 35 -4.95 78.20 12.72
N ILE A 36 -5.63 77.22 12.14
CA ILE A 36 -6.46 76.25 12.88
C ILE A 36 -5.60 75.49 13.90
N GLN A 37 -4.44 74.96 13.48
CA GLN A 37 -3.51 74.27 14.37
C GLN A 37 -3.00 75.19 15.49
N ALA A 38 -2.64 76.43 15.17
CA ALA A 38 -2.18 77.41 16.15
C ALA A 38 -3.26 77.77 17.19
N ALA A 39 -4.54 77.72 16.80
CA ALA A 39 -5.69 77.89 17.70
C ALA A 39 -6.00 76.63 18.54
N GLY A 40 -5.24 75.55 18.39
CA GLY A 40 -5.42 74.29 19.12
C GLY A 40 -6.36 73.28 18.42
N GLY A 41 -6.72 73.54 17.15
CA GLY A 41 -7.46 72.60 16.31
C GLY A 41 -6.58 71.48 15.75
N PRO A 42 -7.18 70.48 15.08
CA PRO A 42 -6.45 69.38 14.47
C PRO A 42 -5.72 69.84 13.19
N THR A 43 -4.80 68.99 12.73
CA THR A 43 -4.27 69.10 11.37
C THR A 43 -5.32 68.63 10.37
N TYR A 44 -5.64 69.47 9.41
CA TYR A 44 -6.48 69.11 8.27
C TYR A 44 -5.61 68.90 7.02
N ASP A 45 -5.92 67.84 6.27
CA ASP A 45 -5.56 67.71 4.86
C ASP A 45 -6.67 68.32 4.00
N TRP A 46 -6.41 68.63 2.73
CA TRP A 46 -7.37 69.30 1.86
C TRP A 46 -7.47 68.73 0.45
N ARG A 47 -8.65 68.84 -0.16
CA ARG A 47 -8.89 68.55 -1.58
C ARG A 47 -9.70 69.67 -2.22
N GLN A 48 -9.26 70.07 -3.41
CA GLN A 48 -9.81 71.19 -4.17
C GLN A 48 -9.56 70.97 -5.67
N ILE A 49 -10.28 71.69 -6.52
CA ILE A 49 -10.00 71.80 -7.96
C ILE A 49 -9.93 73.28 -8.33
N SER A 50 -8.76 73.75 -8.76
CA SER A 50 -8.56 75.14 -9.14
C SER A 50 -9.47 75.48 -10.34
N PRO A 51 -10.23 76.59 -10.31
CA PRO A 51 -11.09 76.95 -11.43
C PRO A 51 -10.28 77.46 -12.62
N VAL A 52 -10.95 77.65 -13.75
CA VAL A 52 -10.35 78.41 -14.85
C VAL A 52 -10.38 79.89 -14.49
N ASN A 53 -9.26 80.59 -14.72
CA ASN A 53 -9.10 81.99 -14.32
C ASN A 53 -10.31 82.86 -14.73
N ASP A 54 -10.94 83.51 -13.76
CA ASP A 54 -12.11 84.39 -13.88
C ASP A 54 -13.39 83.77 -14.45
N GLN A 55 -13.54 82.44 -14.46
CA GLN A 55 -14.73 81.79 -15.07
C GLN A 55 -15.79 81.31 -14.06
N ASP A 56 -15.46 81.23 -12.78
CA ASP A 56 -16.33 80.63 -11.75
C ASP A 56 -17.10 81.69 -10.92
N GLY A 57 -17.09 82.96 -11.34
CA GLY A 57 -17.76 84.05 -10.62
C GLY A 57 -17.17 84.34 -9.23
N GLY A 58 -17.79 85.25 -8.48
CA GLY A 58 -17.26 85.73 -7.19
C GLY A 58 -16.31 86.94 -7.35
N GLU A 59 -15.40 87.15 -6.41
CA GLU A 59 -14.44 88.27 -6.46
C GLU A 59 -13.51 88.16 -7.68
N PRO A 60 -13.49 89.16 -8.58
CA PRO A 60 -12.61 89.16 -9.75
C PRO A 60 -11.14 88.98 -9.38
N GLY A 61 -10.43 88.11 -10.10
CA GLY A 61 -9.03 87.80 -9.81
C GLY A 61 -8.78 86.91 -8.60
N GLY A 62 -9.76 86.65 -7.73
CA GLY A 62 -9.61 85.79 -6.55
C GLY A 62 -9.95 84.31 -6.79
N ASN A 63 -10.58 84.00 -7.93
CA ASN A 63 -10.80 82.64 -8.43
C ASN A 63 -11.50 81.69 -7.45
N ILE A 64 -12.48 82.19 -6.69
CA ILE A 64 -13.13 81.51 -5.54
C ILE A 64 -13.53 80.05 -5.83
N ARG A 65 -13.35 79.16 -4.83
CA ARG A 65 -13.68 77.73 -4.93
C ARG A 65 -14.24 77.11 -3.64
N GLN A 66 -14.78 75.91 -3.79
CA GLN A 66 -15.15 74.98 -2.72
C GLN A 66 -13.94 74.11 -2.39
N VAL A 67 -13.77 73.79 -1.11
CA VAL A 67 -12.66 72.97 -0.62
C VAL A 67 -13.17 72.01 0.45
N PHE A 68 -12.64 70.78 0.45
CA PHE A 68 -12.72 69.88 1.58
C PHE A 68 -11.52 70.08 2.51
N LEU A 69 -11.75 70.25 3.80
CA LEU A 69 -10.76 70.06 4.86
C LEU A 69 -11.15 68.84 5.69
N PHE A 70 -10.24 67.88 5.90
CA PHE A 70 -10.55 66.66 6.65
C PHE A 70 -9.36 66.14 7.45
N ARG A 71 -9.64 65.49 8.59
CA ARG A 71 -8.60 64.94 9.48
C ARG A 71 -8.57 63.43 9.41
N THR A 72 -7.38 62.85 9.39
CA THR A 72 -7.20 61.40 9.19
C THR A 72 -6.97 60.62 10.47
N ASP A 73 -6.69 61.31 11.59
CA ASP A 73 -6.42 60.72 12.90
C ASP A 73 -7.67 60.16 13.61
N ARG A 74 -8.83 60.20 12.95
CA ARG A 74 -10.13 59.75 13.45
C ARG A 74 -10.72 58.57 12.67
N GLY A 75 -9.99 58.07 11.66
CA GLY A 75 -10.43 56.96 10.81
C GLY A 75 -11.20 57.39 9.56
N LEU A 76 -11.25 58.69 9.28
CA LEU A 76 -11.72 59.25 8.01
C LEU A 76 -10.55 59.30 7.02
N SER A 77 -10.79 58.90 5.79
CA SER A 77 -9.83 59.03 4.69
C SER A 77 -10.54 59.48 3.42
N PHE A 78 -9.87 60.31 2.64
CA PHE A 78 -10.34 60.70 1.32
C PHE A 78 -9.94 59.64 0.29
N VAL A 79 -10.85 59.28 -0.61
CA VAL A 79 -10.58 58.35 -1.71
C VAL A 79 -10.11 59.14 -2.92
N ASP A 80 -8.79 59.19 -3.12
CA ASP A 80 -8.20 59.90 -4.27
C ASP A 80 -8.33 59.08 -5.57
N ARG A 81 -9.00 59.66 -6.57
CA ARG A 81 -9.13 59.12 -7.93
C ARG A 81 -8.71 60.19 -8.95
N PRO A 82 -7.55 60.03 -9.61
CA PRO A 82 -6.96 61.06 -10.44
C PRO A 82 -7.74 61.28 -11.73
N GLY A 83 -7.66 62.49 -12.29
CA GLY A 83 -8.23 62.84 -13.60
C GLY A 83 -9.32 63.92 -13.56
N GLY A 84 -9.80 64.27 -12.37
CA GLY A 84 -10.66 65.44 -12.17
C GLY A 84 -9.92 66.73 -12.52
N SER A 85 -10.61 67.67 -13.17
CA SER A 85 -10.09 68.99 -13.52
C SER A 85 -11.21 70.02 -13.52
N SER A 86 -10.88 71.30 -13.75
CA SER A 86 -11.89 72.38 -13.85
C SER A 86 -12.89 72.22 -14.99
N THR A 87 -12.56 71.42 -16.01
CA THR A 87 -13.39 71.20 -17.20
C THR A 87 -13.79 69.74 -17.40
N THR A 88 -13.32 68.82 -16.55
CA THR A 88 -13.64 67.40 -16.63
C THR A 88 -14.68 67.03 -15.58
N ALA A 89 -15.85 66.55 -16.03
CA ALA A 89 -16.90 66.04 -15.16
C ALA A 89 -16.47 64.75 -14.45
N THR A 90 -16.82 64.61 -13.17
CA THR A 90 -16.89 63.31 -12.52
C THR A 90 -18.25 62.66 -12.77
N THR A 91 -18.27 61.33 -12.87
CA THR A 91 -19.47 60.51 -13.07
C THR A 91 -19.53 59.42 -12.00
N VAL A 92 -20.72 58.89 -11.72
CA VAL A 92 -20.88 57.73 -10.85
C VAL A 92 -20.61 56.44 -11.62
N LEU A 93 -19.75 55.59 -11.07
CA LEU A 93 -19.44 54.25 -11.53
C LEU A 93 -19.93 53.24 -10.49
N THR A 94 -20.09 51.97 -10.90
CA THR A 94 -20.32 50.84 -9.99
C THR A 94 -19.09 49.96 -9.95
N ASP A 95 -18.65 49.58 -8.75
CA ASP A 95 -17.53 48.66 -8.57
C ASP A 95 -17.90 47.20 -8.88
N THR A 96 -16.94 46.28 -8.72
CA THR A 96 -17.17 44.85 -8.99
C THR A 96 -18.19 44.19 -8.07
N HIS A 97 -18.54 44.84 -6.96
CA HIS A 97 -19.52 44.39 -5.97
C HIS A 97 -20.84 45.16 -6.09
N GLY A 98 -20.96 46.09 -7.05
CA GLY A 98 -22.15 46.89 -7.30
C GLY A 98 -22.24 48.18 -6.48
N ALA A 99 -21.24 48.53 -5.68
CA ALA A 99 -21.24 49.76 -4.87
C ALA A 99 -20.89 51.01 -5.72
N PRO A 100 -21.50 52.18 -5.46
CA PRO A 100 -21.17 53.42 -6.15
C PRO A 100 -19.74 53.86 -5.86
N GLN A 101 -19.08 54.43 -6.87
CA GLN A 101 -17.77 55.07 -6.77
C GLN A 101 -17.72 56.29 -7.70
N LEU A 102 -16.94 57.31 -7.37
CA LEU A 102 -16.74 58.43 -8.29
C LEU A 102 -15.71 58.07 -9.36
N SER A 103 -15.88 58.53 -10.61
CA SER A 103 -14.85 58.36 -11.64
C SER A 103 -13.60 59.19 -11.32
N TYR A 104 -13.81 60.36 -10.71
CA TYR A 104 -12.78 61.26 -10.19
C TYR A 104 -13.17 61.76 -8.80
N SER A 105 -12.20 61.79 -7.89
CA SER A 105 -12.38 62.25 -6.51
C SER A 105 -11.07 62.90 -6.07
N PRO A 106 -11.02 64.22 -5.82
CA PRO A 106 -12.12 65.16 -5.98
C PRO A 106 -12.58 65.29 -7.44
N GLY A 107 -13.84 65.64 -7.67
CA GLY A 107 -14.43 65.79 -9.00
C GLY A 107 -15.40 66.96 -9.10
N ARG A 108 -15.56 67.54 -10.30
CA ARG A 108 -16.57 68.57 -10.58
C ARG A 108 -17.84 67.93 -11.15
N ILE A 109 -19.02 68.38 -10.69
CA ILE A 109 -20.30 67.92 -11.23
C ILE A 109 -20.63 68.75 -12.47
N ASP A 110 -20.66 68.08 -13.62
CA ASP A 110 -20.99 68.64 -14.95
C ASP A 110 -20.46 70.08 -15.19
N PRO A 111 -19.14 70.32 -15.12
CA PRO A 111 -18.54 71.64 -15.14
C PRO A 111 -18.76 72.44 -16.44
N ALA A 112 -19.22 71.80 -17.51
CA ALA A 112 -19.53 72.44 -18.79
C ALA A 112 -21.02 72.87 -18.91
N ASN A 113 -21.85 72.53 -17.92
CA ASN A 113 -23.26 72.89 -17.92
C ASN A 113 -23.46 74.41 -17.88
N ALA A 114 -24.40 74.92 -18.66
CA ALA A 114 -24.73 76.35 -18.70
C ALA A 114 -25.27 76.87 -17.36
N ALA A 115 -25.79 76.00 -16.50
CA ALA A 115 -26.18 76.33 -15.12
C ALA A 115 -25.01 76.96 -14.33
N TRP A 116 -23.77 76.63 -14.66
CA TRP A 116 -22.58 77.12 -13.96
C TRP A 116 -21.99 78.41 -14.56
N ASN A 117 -22.59 79.00 -15.59
CA ASN A 117 -22.08 80.24 -16.19
C ASN A 117 -21.89 81.33 -15.13
N THR A 118 -20.66 81.87 -15.04
CA THR A 118 -20.29 82.92 -14.06
C THR A 118 -20.59 82.56 -12.60
N SER A 119 -20.52 81.27 -12.27
CA SER A 119 -20.82 80.75 -10.93
C SER A 119 -19.93 79.55 -10.60
N ARG A 120 -19.88 79.20 -9.31
CA ARG A 120 -18.96 78.18 -8.82
C ARG A 120 -19.52 76.80 -9.13
N LYS A 121 -18.66 75.90 -9.58
CA LYS A 121 -19.02 74.50 -9.88
C LYS A 121 -18.99 73.67 -8.59
N PRO A 122 -19.84 72.65 -8.38
CA PRO A 122 -19.76 71.80 -7.18
C PRO A 122 -18.46 71.01 -7.09
N LEU A 123 -18.03 70.66 -5.88
CA LEU A 123 -16.93 69.74 -5.62
C LEU A 123 -17.46 68.48 -4.94
N ALA A 124 -17.41 67.35 -5.65
CA ALA A 124 -17.77 66.04 -5.12
C ALA A 124 -16.53 65.29 -4.63
N GLY A 125 -16.64 64.61 -3.49
CA GLY A 125 -15.61 63.79 -2.89
C GLY A 125 -16.16 62.49 -2.32
N GLU A 126 -15.39 61.42 -2.50
CA GLU A 126 -15.63 60.11 -1.92
C GLU A 126 -14.75 59.94 -0.68
N PHE A 127 -15.36 59.59 0.45
CA PHE A 127 -14.67 59.36 1.71
C PHE A 127 -14.91 57.94 2.20
N LEU A 128 -13.93 57.41 2.92
CA LEU A 128 -14.04 56.18 3.69
C LEU A 128 -13.94 56.53 5.17
N PHE A 129 -14.96 56.18 5.95
CA PHE A 129 -14.90 56.22 7.40
C PHE A 129 -15.01 54.80 7.95
N ARG A 130 -13.90 54.26 8.46
CA ARG A 130 -13.84 52.91 9.05
C ARG A 130 -14.38 51.78 8.15
N GLY A 131 -14.30 51.95 6.83
CA GLY A 131 -14.78 50.97 5.84
C GLY A 131 -16.11 51.33 5.18
N HIS A 132 -16.83 52.34 5.68
CA HIS A 132 -18.05 52.85 5.07
C HIS A 132 -17.76 53.97 4.10
N THR A 133 -18.32 53.86 2.90
CA THR A 133 -18.23 54.91 1.88
C THR A 133 -19.25 56.01 2.18
N PHE A 134 -18.79 57.25 2.15
CA PHE A 134 -19.61 58.44 2.34
C PHE A 134 -19.29 59.45 1.23
N PHE A 135 -20.32 59.97 0.57
CA PHE A 135 -20.17 60.98 -0.48
C PHE A 135 -20.50 62.37 0.06
N ALA A 136 -19.60 63.32 -0.14
CA ALA A 136 -19.84 64.72 0.18
C ALA A 136 -19.80 65.57 -1.08
N ILE A 137 -20.73 66.53 -1.20
CA ILE A 137 -20.80 67.46 -2.31
C ILE A 137 -20.88 68.87 -1.74
N VAL A 138 -19.82 69.67 -1.93
CA VAL A 138 -19.76 71.07 -1.47
C VAL A 138 -20.14 71.99 -2.61
N ASN A 139 -21.06 72.91 -2.35
CA ASN A 139 -21.71 73.76 -3.35
C ASN A 139 -21.58 75.22 -2.99
N HIS A 140 -21.61 76.08 -4.01
CA HIS A 140 -21.82 77.51 -3.81
C HIS A 140 -22.57 78.07 -5.02
N PHE A 141 -23.88 78.18 -4.91
CA PHE A 141 -24.75 78.55 -6.03
C PHE A 141 -24.65 80.04 -6.38
N ASN A 142 -25.25 80.44 -7.51
CA ASN A 142 -25.20 81.84 -7.92
C ASN A 142 -25.92 82.72 -6.88
N SER A 143 -25.29 83.85 -6.55
CA SER A 143 -25.82 84.74 -5.53
C SER A 143 -27.15 85.37 -5.97
N LYS A 144 -27.88 85.93 -5.01
CA LYS A 144 -29.11 86.71 -5.26
C LYS A 144 -28.82 88.09 -5.89
N GLY A 145 -27.59 88.33 -6.37
CA GLY A 145 -27.18 89.57 -7.01
C GLY A 145 -28.01 89.87 -8.25
N GLY A 146 -28.56 91.09 -8.32
CA GLY A 146 -29.45 91.54 -9.40
C GLY A 146 -30.94 91.35 -9.10
N ASP A 147 -31.30 90.58 -8.07
CA ASP A 147 -32.67 90.53 -7.58
C ASP A 147 -33.09 91.85 -6.94
N GLN A 148 -34.40 92.12 -6.94
CA GLN A 148 -34.94 93.29 -6.28
C GLN A 148 -35.10 93.07 -4.76
N PRO A 149 -34.89 94.10 -3.94
CA PRO A 149 -34.99 93.97 -2.48
C PRO A 149 -36.42 93.63 -2.06
N LEU A 150 -36.55 92.85 -0.99
CA LEU A 150 -37.84 92.47 -0.39
C LEU A 150 -38.72 93.70 -0.11
N SER A 151 -38.11 94.78 0.37
CA SER A 151 -38.75 96.07 0.60
C SER A 151 -38.35 97.11 -0.45
N GLY A 152 -38.87 96.97 -1.68
CA GLY A 152 -38.56 97.83 -2.82
C GLY A 152 -39.75 98.58 -3.45
N ARG A 153 -39.46 99.51 -4.37
CA ARG A 153 -40.45 100.26 -5.18
C ARG A 153 -41.30 99.35 -6.09
N PHE A 154 -40.77 98.21 -6.52
CA PHE A 154 -41.42 97.25 -7.40
C PHE A 154 -41.87 96.04 -6.57
N GLN A 155 -43.14 95.65 -6.71
CA GLN A 155 -43.77 94.56 -5.95
C GLN A 155 -44.69 93.73 -6.88
N PRO A 156 -44.60 92.38 -6.87
CA PRO A 156 -43.62 91.58 -6.13
C PRO A 156 -42.18 91.82 -6.62
N PRO A 157 -41.14 91.63 -5.77
CA PRO A 157 -39.76 91.77 -6.20
C PRO A 157 -39.44 90.79 -7.34
N ALA A 158 -38.70 91.26 -8.35
CA ALA A 158 -38.21 90.38 -9.39
C ALA A 158 -36.97 89.59 -8.91
N HIS A 159 -37.04 88.26 -8.98
CA HIS A 159 -35.97 87.33 -8.61
C HIS A 159 -35.29 86.74 -9.86
N THR A 160 -34.56 87.58 -10.61
CA THR A 160 -33.99 87.17 -11.91
C THR A 160 -32.87 86.14 -11.79
N SER A 161 -32.21 86.05 -10.63
CA SER A 161 -31.13 85.10 -10.36
C SER A 161 -31.64 83.67 -10.07
N GLU A 162 -32.90 83.52 -9.69
CA GLU A 162 -33.48 82.26 -9.19
C GLU A 162 -33.52 81.15 -10.26
N GLY A 163 -33.83 81.50 -11.51
CA GLY A 163 -33.90 80.53 -12.60
C GLY A 163 -32.57 79.83 -12.90
N GLN A 164 -31.43 80.46 -12.58
CA GLN A 164 -30.13 79.79 -12.65
C GLN A 164 -29.95 78.81 -11.48
N ARG A 165 -30.34 79.20 -10.25
CA ARG A 165 -30.28 78.31 -9.09
C ARG A 165 -31.13 77.07 -9.25
N HIS A 166 -32.33 77.17 -9.85
CA HIS A 166 -33.15 76.00 -10.19
C HIS A 166 -32.40 74.99 -11.07
N GLN A 167 -31.66 75.48 -12.07
CA GLN A 167 -30.87 74.62 -12.96
C GLN A 167 -29.68 74.01 -12.23
N GLN A 168 -29.01 74.77 -11.35
CA GLN A 168 -27.92 74.28 -10.52
C GLN A 168 -28.38 73.18 -9.55
N ALA A 169 -29.53 73.40 -8.90
CA ALA A 169 -30.18 72.43 -8.02
C ALA A 169 -30.47 71.12 -8.77
N GLN A 170 -31.05 71.20 -9.97
CA GLN A 170 -31.34 70.02 -10.79
C GLN A 170 -30.07 69.25 -11.13
N VAL A 171 -28.99 69.93 -11.55
CA VAL A 171 -27.72 69.26 -11.92
C VAL A 171 -27.10 68.52 -10.74
N VAL A 172 -27.19 69.09 -9.53
CA VAL A 172 -26.68 68.42 -8.31
C VAL A 172 -27.59 67.27 -7.90
N ASN A 173 -28.91 67.44 -7.96
CA ASN A 173 -29.87 66.38 -7.65
C ASN A 173 -29.74 65.19 -8.61
N ASP A 174 -29.61 65.43 -9.92
CA ASP A 174 -29.38 64.37 -10.93
C ASP A 174 -28.11 63.55 -10.61
N PHE A 175 -27.08 64.20 -10.07
CA PHE A 175 -25.84 63.51 -9.68
C PHE A 175 -26.05 62.65 -8.42
N VAL A 176 -26.83 63.13 -7.45
CA VAL A 176 -27.21 62.34 -6.27
C VAL A 176 -28.09 61.16 -6.67
N ASP A 177 -29.04 61.34 -7.57
CA ASP A 177 -29.85 60.27 -8.14
C ASP A 177 -28.99 59.21 -8.82
N ALA A 178 -27.90 59.60 -9.50
CA ALA A 178 -26.96 58.64 -10.08
C ALA A 178 -26.23 57.81 -9.01
N ILE A 179 -25.90 58.40 -7.84
CA ILE A 179 -25.32 57.66 -6.71
C ILE A 179 -26.36 56.69 -6.14
N LEU A 180 -27.58 57.16 -5.89
CA LEU A 180 -28.65 56.36 -5.27
C LEU A 180 -29.24 55.30 -6.21
N ALA A 181 -29.13 55.49 -7.53
CA ALA A 181 -29.47 54.47 -8.51
C ALA A 181 -28.47 53.30 -8.51
N ALA A 182 -27.20 53.55 -8.17
CA ALA A 182 -26.19 52.52 -7.99
C ALA A 182 -26.35 51.80 -6.65
N ASP A 183 -26.60 52.54 -5.57
CA ASP A 183 -26.97 51.99 -4.27
C ASP A 183 -28.01 52.87 -3.55
N PRO A 184 -29.27 52.41 -3.39
CA PRO A 184 -30.32 53.19 -2.74
C PRO A 184 -30.04 53.48 -1.27
N ASN A 185 -29.07 52.79 -0.66
CA ASN A 185 -28.63 52.98 0.71
C ASN A 185 -27.34 53.81 0.82
N ALA A 186 -26.87 54.45 -0.26
CA ALA A 186 -25.66 55.24 -0.20
C ALA A 186 -25.80 56.45 0.74
N ASP A 187 -24.79 56.67 1.57
CA ASP A 187 -24.72 57.83 2.46
C ASP A 187 -24.17 59.04 1.68
N VAL A 188 -25.03 60.04 1.48
CA VAL A 188 -24.71 61.25 0.71
C VAL A 188 -25.04 62.48 1.54
N ALA A 189 -24.12 63.44 1.59
CA ALA A 189 -24.34 64.78 2.13
C ALA A 189 -24.06 65.85 1.07
N VAL A 190 -25.03 66.73 0.85
CA VAL A 190 -24.97 67.86 -0.07
C VAL A 190 -25.01 69.12 0.78
N LEU A 191 -23.93 69.89 0.76
CA LEU A 191 -23.73 70.99 1.70
C LEU A 191 -23.18 72.24 1.02
N GLY A 192 -23.37 73.39 1.68
CA GLY A 192 -22.77 74.67 1.32
C GLY A 192 -23.81 75.78 1.18
N ASP A 193 -23.38 76.88 0.56
CA ASP A 193 -24.21 78.07 0.32
C ASP A 193 -25.02 77.92 -0.97
N PHE A 194 -26.33 77.67 -0.84
CA PHE A 194 -27.24 77.55 -1.97
C PHE A 194 -27.88 78.88 -2.36
N ASN A 195 -27.64 79.96 -1.60
CA ASN A 195 -28.17 81.29 -1.82
C ASN A 195 -29.72 81.34 -1.93
N ASP A 196 -30.41 80.41 -1.28
CA ASP A 196 -31.86 80.37 -1.27
C ASP A 196 -32.42 79.79 0.03
N PHE A 197 -33.71 80.03 0.27
CA PHE A 197 -34.35 79.66 1.52
C PHE A 197 -34.77 78.19 1.55
N GLU A 198 -34.97 77.63 2.74
CA GLU A 198 -35.39 76.24 2.96
C GLU A 198 -36.75 75.93 2.31
N PHE A 199 -37.61 76.93 2.18
CA PHE A 199 -38.93 76.83 1.54
C PHE A 199 -38.94 77.21 0.05
N SER A 200 -37.77 77.46 -0.55
CA SER A 200 -37.67 77.89 -1.95
C SER A 200 -37.83 76.72 -2.93
N ASP A 201 -38.29 77.02 -4.14
CA ASP A 201 -38.34 76.04 -5.23
C ASP A 201 -36.94 75.48 -5.53
N THR A 202 -35.87 76.28 -5.37
CA THR A 202 -34.48 75.84 -5.51
C THR A 202 -34.17 74.67 -4.59
N ILE A 203 -34.46 74.80 -3.29
CA ILE A 203 -34.18 73.75 -2.30
C ILE A 203 -35.09 72.54 -2.53
N HIS A 204 -36.37 72.74 -2.85
CA HIS A 204 -37.27 71.62 -3.18
C HIS A 204 -36.84 70.83 -4.43
N ILE A 205 -36.28 71.49 -5.45
CA ILE A 205 -35.68 70.82 -6.61
C ILE A 205 -34.45 70.00 -6.15
N LEU A 206 -33.61 70.58 -5.30
CA LEU A 206 -32.42 69.90 -4.80
C LEU A 206 -32.78 68.67 -3.94
N GLU A 207 -33.84 68.75 -3.14
CA GLU A 207 -34.34 67.63 -2.35
C GLU A 207 -34.73 66.43 -3.22
N GLY A 208 -35.46 66.67 -4.31
CA GLY A 208 -35.87 65.66 -5.30
C GLY A 208 -36.67 64.47 -4.73
N GLY A 209 -37.06 64.52 -3.45
CA GLY A 209 -37.65 63.41 -2.71
C GLY A 209 -36.66 62.36 -2.19
N VAL A 210 -35.36 62.54 -2.40
CA VAL A 210 -34.29 61.59 -2.01
C VAL A 210 -33.34 62.15 -0.95
N LEU A 211 -33.25 63.48 -0.85
CA LEU A 211 -32.55 64.19 0.20
C LEU A 211 -33.53 64.81 1.19
N SER A 212 -33.04 65.14 2.38
CA SER A 212 -33.76 65.93 3.39
C SER A 212 -32.87 67.02 3.93
N ASP A 213 -33.39 68.25 3.97
CA ASP A 213 -32.68 69.40 4.50
C ASP A 213 -32.67 69.40 6.04
N LEU A 214 -31.48 69.40 6.63
CA LEU A 214 -31.32 69.33 8.07
C LEU A 214 -31.69 70.64 8.78
N ILE A 215 -31.70 71.79 8.10
CA ILE A 215 -32.15 73.05 8.72
C ILE A 215 -33.60 72.96 9.20
N GLU A 216 -34.42 72.14 8.53
CA GLU A 216 -35.82 71.95 8.91
C GLU A 216 -36.00 71.15 10.21
N THR A 217 -34.94 70.51 10.71
CA THR A 217 -34.95 69.82 12.01
C THR A 217 -34.88 70.81 13.18
N LEU A 218 -34.45 72.05 12.93
CA LEU A 218 -34.36 73.09 13.95
C LEU A 218 -35.71 73.80 14.16
N PRO A 219 -35.97 74.33 15.37
CA PRO A 219 -37.03 75.31 15.61
C PRO A 219 -36.93 76.48 14.64
N LEU A 220 -38.07 77.03 14.19
CA LEU A 220 -38.12 78.11 13.20
C LEU A 220 -37.26 79.33 13.57
N ASN A 221 -37.12 79.65 14.86
CA ASN A 221 -36.33 80.78 15.34
C ASN A 221 -34.81 80.53 15.38
N GLU A 222 -34.36 79.35 15.00
CA GLU A 222 -32.94 78.95 14.92
C GLU A 222 -32.52 78.67 13.46
N ARG A 223 -33.44 78.85 12.49
CA ARG A 223 -33.18 78.65 11.06
C ARG A 223 -32.65 79.92 10.43
N TYR A 224 -31.37 80.19 10.61
CA TYR A 224 -30.66 81.23 9.86
C TYR A 224 -29.17 80.96 9.87
N SER A 225 -28.49 81.33 8.79
CA SER A 225 -27.04 81.33 8.70
C SER A 225 -26.50 82.69 8.27
N TYR A 226 -27.36 83.63 7.88
CA TYR A 226 -26.98 84.91 7.29
C TYR A 226 -27.94 86.03 7.74
N GLU A 227 -27.43 87.25 7.91
CA GLU A 227 -28.26 88.44 8.16
C GLU A 227 -28.07 89.52 7.08
N PHE A 228 -29.16 89.91 6.43
CA PHE A 228 -29.13 90.97 5.41
C PHE A 228 -30.24 91.99 5.61
N GLU A 229 -29.86 93.27 5.70
CA GLU A 229 -30.75 94.40 5.98
C GLU A 229 -31.66 94.18 7.21
N GLY A 230 -31.14 93.45 8.21
CA GLY A 230 -31.88 93.10 9.44
C GLY A 230 -32.86 91.94 9.31
N ASN A 231 -32.78 91.16 8.22
CA ASN A 231 -33.53 89.92 8.04
C ASN A 231 -32.59 88.73 8.23
N ALA A 232 -32.92 87.85 9.16
CA ALA A 232 -32.29 86.55 9.30
C ALA A 232 -32.73 85.64 8.13
N GLN A 233 -31.77 84.99 7.49
CA GLN A 233 -31.93 84.22 6.27
C GLN A 233 -31.22 82.87 6.40
N VAL A 234 -31.86 81.80 5.92
CA VAL A 234 -31.18 80.54 5.62
C VAL A 234 -30.64 80.65 4.21
N LEU A 235 -29.33 80.53 4.05
CA LEU A 235 -28.67 80.39 2.75
C LEU A 235 -27.75 79.16 2.70
N ASP A 236 -27.27 78.70 3.87
CA ASP A 236 -26.41 77.54 4.00
C ASP A 236 -27.21 76.33 4.46
N HIS A 237 -27.08 75.24 3.71
CA HIS A 237 -27.82 74.01 3.97
C HIS A 237 -26.89 72.81 4.10
N ILE A 238 -27.35 71.80 4.83
CA ILE A 238 -26.81 70.44 4.79
C ILE A 238 -27.99 69.52 4.52
N LEU A 239 -28.05 68.96 3.32
CA LEU A 239 -29.04 67.97 2.93
C LEU A 239 -28.42 66.57 2.94
N VAL A 240 -29.14 65.58 3.44
CA VAL A 240 -28.64 64.18 3.53
C VAL A 240 -29.56 63.18 2.86
N SER A 241 -29.02 62.06 2.37
CA SER A 241 -29.80 60.95 1.82
C SER A 241 -30.72 60.32 2.87
N GLY A 242 -31.83 59.72 2.40
CA GLY A 242 -32.79 59.06 3.29
C GLY A 242 -32.19 57.96 4.17
N HIS A 243 -31.23 57.18 3.63
CA HIS A 243 -30.53 56.16 4.43
C HIS A 243 -29.77 56.77 5.60
N LEU A 244 -28.95 57.79 5.33
CA LEU A 244 -28.17 58.49 6.35
C LEU A 244 -29.09 59.14 7.40
N ARG A 245 -30.22 59.70 6.98
CA ARG A 245 -31.22 60.30 7.88
C ARG A 245 -31.88 59.27 8.81
N ASP A 246 -32.28 58.13 8.26
CA ASP A 246 -33.17 57.19 8.96
C ASP A 246 -32.42 56.10 9.74
N HIS A 247 -31.16 55.81 9.37
CA HIS A 247 -30.40 54.67 9.90
C HIS A 247 -29.11 55.08 10.63
N THR A 248 -28.75 56.37 10.62
CA THR A 248 -27.61 56.88 11.40
C THR A 248 -28.12 57.90 12.42
N PRO A 249 -27.89 57.70 13.73
CA PRO A 249 -28.22 58.74 14.71
C PRO A 249 -27.46 60.02 14.38
N LEU A 250 -28.22 61.08 14.08
CA LEU A 250 -27.68 62.36 13.61
C LEU A 250 -28.18 63.52 14.46
N GLU A 251 -27.32 64.52 14.61
CA GLU A 251 -27.65 65.82 15.21
C GLU A 251 -27.17 66.92 14.27
N PHE A 252 -27.93 68.01 14.19
CA PHE A 252 -27.62 69.17 13.37
C PHE A 252 -27.84 70.46 14.18
N ASP A 253 -27.01 71.47 13.92
CA ASP A 253 -27.13 72.79 14.54
C ASP A 253 -26.47 73.87 13.66
N VAL A 254 -26.94 75.11 13.75
CA VAL A 254 -26.26 76.28 13.19
C VAL A 254 -25.56 77.01 14.34
N VAL A 255 -24.23 77.12 14.26
CA VAL A 255 -23.45 77.66 15.36
C VAL A 255 -23.40 79.18 15.24
N HIS A 256 -24.35 79.88 15.85
CA HIS A 256 -24.47 81.35 15.82
C HIS A 256 -23.27 82.04 16.49
N VAL A 257 -22.25 82.37 15.68
CA VAL A 257 -20.99 82.99 16.13
C VAL A 257 -20.55 84.16 15.26
N ASN A 258 -21.24 84.39 14.14
CA ASN A 258 -20.89 85.30 13.08
C ASN A 258 -22.08 86.20 12.69
N ALA A 259 -23.13 85.66 12.06
CA ALA A 259 -24.10 86.43 11.28
C ALA A 259 -24.82 87.55 12.07
N GLU A 260 -25.14 87.32 13.36
CA GLU A 260 -25.84 88.29 14.21
C GLU A 260 -24.91 89.31 14.92
N PHE A 261 -23.59 89.10 14.86
CA PHE A 261 -22.63 89.91 15.60
C PHE A 261 -22.09 91.06 14.76
N ALA A 262 -21.84 92.23 15.36
CA ALA A 262 -21.26 93.37 14.64
C ALA A 262 -19.76 93.20 14.28
N VAL A 263 -19.05 92.31 14.98
CA VAL A 263 -17.64 91.97 14.71
C VAL A 263 -17.62 90.52 14.26
N GLN A 264 -17.45 90.33 12.97
CA GLN A 264 -17.64 89.05 12.29
C GLN A 264 -16.32 88.54 11.73
N ALA A 265 -16.10 87.22 11.80
CA ALA A 265 -15.03 86.57 11.05
C ALA A 265 -15.50 86.17 9.64
N SER A 266 -16.79 85.91 9.50
CA SER A 266 -17.54 85.72 8.26
C SER A 266 -18.94 86.30 8.47
N ASP A 267 -19.60 86.75 7.42
CA ASP A 267 -21.00 87.15 7.43
C ASP A 267 -21.97 85.96 7.51
N HIS A 268 -21.47 84.73 7.39
CA HIS A 268 -22.22 83.49 7.55
C HIS A 268 -21.88 82.74 8.86
N ASP A 269 -22.88 82.11 9.47
CA ASP A 269 -22.71 81.16 10.56
C ASP A 269 -22.39 79.74 10.02
N PRO A 270 -21.48 78.99 10.64
CA PRO A 270 -21.20 77.62 10.25
C PRO A 270 -22.29 76.64 10.70
N SER A 271 -22.76 75.82 9.77
CA SER A 271 -23.66 74.68 10.02
C SER A 271 -22.88 73.42 10.36
N VAL A 272 -23.30 72.65 11.37
CA VAL A 272 -22.59 71.46 11.85
C VAL A 272 -23.53 70.27 11.99
N MET A 273 -23.16 69.16 11.34
CA MET A 273 -23.79 67.85 11.52
C MET A 273 -22.86 66.90 12.31
N ARG A 274 -23.43 66.15 13.26
CA ARG A 274 -22.76 65.06 13.99
C ARG A 274 -23.45 63.74 13.69
N LEU A 275 -22.68 62.77 13.21
CA LEU A 275 -23.10 61.39 12.98
C LEU A 275 -22.57 60.47 14.10
N ALA A 276 -23.41 59.63 14.68
CA ALA A 276 -22.99 58.55 15.57
C ALA A 276 -22.88 57.24 14.77
N VAL A 277 -21.69 56.64 14.75
CA VAL A 277 -21.44 55.38 14.03
C VAL A 277 -21.29 54.26 15.05
N ASP A 278 -21.96 53.12 14.85
CA ASP A 278 -21.76 51.94 15.68
C ASP A 278 -20.38 51.33 15.43
N THR A 279 -19.73 50.90 16.50
CA THR A 279 -18.36 50.38 16.49
C THR A 279 -18.23 49.07 17.24
N ILE A 280 -19.34 48.50 17.70
CA ILE A 280 -19.35 47.30 18.51
C ILE A 280 -19.68 46.12 17.60
N PRO A 281 -18.78 45.15 17.43
CA PRO A 281 -19.10 43.96 16.65
C PRO A 281 -20.17 43.10 17.30
N PRO A 282 -20.95 42.36 16.48
CA PRO A 282 -21.87 41.35 16.96
C PRO A 282 -21.21 40.31 17.87
N VAL A 283 -22.01 39.67 18.72
CA VAL A 283 -21.52 38.61 19.61
C VAL A 283 -22.28 37.32 19.36
N PHE A 284 -21.57 36.23 19.04
CA PHE A 284 -22.16 34.89 18.97
C PHE A 284 -22.61 34.41 20.36
N THR A 285 -23.89 34.09 20.48
CA THR A 285 -24.50 33.54 21.71
C THR A 285 -24.62 32.02 21.66
N SER A 286 -24.66 31.43 20.47
CA SER A 286 -24.57 29.98 20.28
C SER A 286 -23.95 29.63 18.93
N VAL A 287 -23.09 28.61 18.93
CA VAL A 287 -22.47 28.04 17.72
C VAL A 287 -22.70 26.52 17.76
N PRO A 288 -22.99 25.87 16.61
CA PRO A 288 -23.10 24.42 16.54
C PRO A 288 -21.85 23.70 17.08
N ASN A 289 -22.06 22.56 17.75
CA ASN A 289 -20.96 21.73 18.26
C ASN A 289 -20.18 21.05 17.12
N ASP A 290 -18.91 20.73 17.37
CA ASP A 290 -18.09 19.97 16.44
C ASP A 290 -18.70 18.59 16.11
N ILE A 291 -18.45 18.12 14.88
CA ILE A 291 -18.99 16.86 14.34
C ILE A 291 -17.84 15.87 14.14
N ALA A 292 -18.01 14.66 14.65
CA ALA A 292 -17.17 13.51 14.33
C ALA A 292 -17.96 12.52 13.47
N ALA A 293 -17.42 12.14 12.32
CA ALA A 293 -18.03 11.19 11.40
C ALA A 293 -16.98 10.23 10.83
N ALA A 294 -17.42 9.17 10.15
CA ALA A 294 -16.54 8.22 9.49
C ALA A 294 -17.04 7.90 8.07
N THR A 295 -16.15 7.35 7.22
CA THR A 295 -16.47 6.95 5.83
C THR A 295 -17.58 5.90 5.79
N GLY A 296 -17.53 4.94 6.71
CA GLY A 296 -18.54 3.91 6.95
C GLY A 296 -18.35 2.66 6.08
N PRO A 297 -18.86 1.49 6.51
CA PRO A 297 -18.58 0.22 5.83
C PRO A 297 -18.95 0.21 4.34
N GLY A 298 -17.97 -0.11 3.49
CA GLY A 298 -18.16 -0.23 2.04
C GLY A 298 -18.27 1.11 1.32
N ALA A 299 -17.81 2.21 1.94
CA ALA A 299 -17.71 3.50 1.27
C ALA A 299 -16.89 3.41 -0.02
N THR A 300 -17.29 4.17 -1.03
CA THR A 300 -16.57 4.28 -2.31
C THR A 300 -15.88 5.63 -2.48
N ALA A 301 -16.12 6.58 -1.57
CA ALA A 301 -15.51 7.89 -1.53
C ALA A 301 -14.63 8.05 -0.29
N CYS A 302 -13.57 8.86 -0.40
CA CYS A 302 -12.71 9.22 0.73
C CYS A 302 -13.31 10.34 1.57
N GLY A 303 -14.52 10.12 2.08
CA GLY A 303 -15.29 11.10 2.83
C GLY A 303 -16.73 10.66 3.06
N THR A 304 -17.50 11.52 3.74
CA THR A 304 -18.90 11.26 4.04
C THR A 304 -19.73 12.54 3.89
N VAL A 305 -21.03 12.39 3.64
CA VAL A 305 -21.93 13.55 3.47
C VAL A 305 -22.47 13.97 4.84
N ILE A 306 -22.34 15.27 5.14
CA ILE A 306 -22.94 15.89 6.32
C ILE A 306 -24.12 16.77 5.89
N SER A 307 -25.29 16.50 6.47
CA SER A 307 -26.52 17.24 6.14
C SER A 307 -26.56 18.61 6.80
N ASP A 308 -27.39 19.50 6.25
CA ASP A 308 -27.61 20.84 6.81
C ASP A 308 -28.13 20.80 8.25
N ALA A 309 -28.97 19.81 8.56
CA ALA A 309 -29.48 19.61 9.91
C ALA A 309 -28.38 19.22 10.91
N GLN A 310 -27.33 18.53 10.46
CA GLN A 310 -26.18 18.17 11.30
C GLN A 310 -25.23 19.36 11.49
N LEU A 311 -25.00 20.16 10.44
CA LEU A 311 -24.18 21.38 10.54
C LEU A 311 -24.86 22.44 11.42
N GLY A 312 -26.18 22.52 11.40
CA GLY A 312 -26.95 23.46 12.21
C GLY A 312 -26.73 24.93 11.81
N THR A 313 -27.17 25.83 12.69
CA THR A 313 -27.07 27.28 12.51
C THR A 313 -26.46 27.93 13.74
N ALA A 314 -25.72 29.03 13.54
CA ALA A 314 -25.22 29.86 14.63
C ALA A 314 -26.20 31.00 14.94
N VAL A 315 -26.14 31.52 16.16
CA VAL A 315 -26.93 32.65 16.63
C VAL A 315 -25.98 33.69 17.21
N ALA A 316 -26.17 34.93 16.80
CA ALA A 316 -25.45 36.09 17.31
C ALA A 316 -26.46 37.19 17.67
N THR A 317 -26.02 38.11 18.52
CA THR A 317 -26.80 39.26 18.99
C THR A 317 -25.97 40.53 18.85
N ASP A 318 -26.63 41.63 18.53
CA ASP A 318 -26.05 42.96 18.50
C ASP A 318 -27.04 43.99 19.08
N ALA A 319 -26.57 45.20 19.40
CA ALA A 319 -27.44 46.31 19.77
C ALA A 319 -28.28 46.77 18.56
N ASP A 320 -27.73 46.61 17.36
CA ASP A 320 -28.41 46.71 16.08
C ASP A 320 -29.33 45.49 15.83
N PRO A 321 -30.65 45.68 15.60
CA PRO A 321 -31.57 44.59 15.30
C PRO A 321 -31.37 43.96 13.90
N SER A 322 -30.66 44.61 12.98
CA SER A 322 -30.45 44.18 11.59
C SER A 322 -29.13 43.41 11.38
N LEU A 323 -29.08 42.20 11.93
CA LEU A 323 -27.93 41.30 11.82
C LEU A 323 -28.06 40.30 10.64
N ILE A 324 -26.98 40.14 9.87
CA ILE A 324 -26.83 39.09 8.85
C ILE A 324 -25.82 38.05 9.33
N ILE A 325 -26.20 36.76 9.32
CA ILE A 325 -25.29 35.65 9.61
C ILE A 325 -25.10 34.82 8.34
N THR A 326 -23.84 34.64 7.92
CA THR A 326 -23.45 33.80 6.79
C THR A 326 -22.60 32.62 7.27
N ARG A 327 -22.62 31.52 6.50
CA ARG A 327 -21.82 30.31 6.76
C ARG A 327 -20.97 30.01 5.53
N THR A 328 -19.67 29.80 5.74
CA THR A 328 -18.70 29.45 4.69
C THR A 328 -17.95 28.16 5.05
N GLY A 329 -17.52 27.41 4.04
CA GLY A 329 -16.93 26.08 4.18
C GLY A 329 -17.45 25.13 3.10
N VAL A 330 -17.38 23.81 3.35
CA VAL A 330 -18.01 22.81 2.47
C VAL A 330 -19.54 22.95 2.57
N PRO A 331 -20.27 23.11 1.45
CA PRO A 331 -21.72 23.18 1.47
C PRO A 331 -22.35 21.94 2.10
N ALA A 332 -23.50 22.12 2.72
CA ALA A 332 -24.26 21.00 3.24
C ALA A 332 -24.74 20.09 2.11
N GLY A 333 -24.69 18.78 2.33
CA GLY A 333 -25.02 17.78 1.31
C GLY A 333 -23.86 17.41 0.39
N ASP A 334 -22.75 18.15 0.45
CA ASP A 334 -21.50 17.76 -0.23
C ASP A 334 -20.68 16.78 0.63
N VAL A 335 -19.70 16.16 -0.01
CA VAL A 335 -18.78 15.22 0.64
C VAL A 335 -17.74 15.97 1.45
N PHE A 336 -17.70 15.69 2.75
CA PHE A 336 -16.61 16.07 3.64
C PHE A 336 -15.52 15.00 3.55
N SER A 337 -14.37 15.37 2.98
CA SER A 337 -13.22 14.48 2.86
C SER A 337 -12.69 14.07 4.23
N VAL A 338 -12.06 12.89 4.30
CA VAL A 338 -11.29 12.45 5.48
C VAL A 338 -10.29 13.52 5.90
N GLY A 339 -10.25 13.80 7.22
CA GLY A 339 -9.50 14.91 7.80
C GLY A 339 -10.39 15.85 8.60
N THR A 340 -9.92 17.07 8.84
CA THR A 340 -10.68 18.10 9.56
C THR A 340 -11.02 19.24 8.62
N THR A 341 -12.31 19.53 8.47
CA THR A 341 -12.85 20.68 7.75
C THR A 341 -13.33 21.72 8.75
N THR A 342 -12.99 22.98 8.54
CA THR A 342 -13.49 24.10 9.37
C THR A 342 -14.67 24.77 8.67
N ILE A 343 -15.79 24.89 9.37
CA ILE A 343 -16.94 25.70 8.97
C ILE A 343 -16.86 27.02 9.72
N THR A 344 -16.99 28.14 9.01
CA THR A 344 -16.90 29.49 9.59
C THR A 344 -18.24 30.19 9.47
N PHE A 345 -18.76 30.66 10.60
CA PHE A 345 -19.91 31.54 10.70
C PHE A 345 -19.41 32.99 10.83
N THR A 346 -20.00 33.89 10.05
CA THR A 346 -19.70 35.32 10.06
C THR A 346 -20.98 36.10 10.31
N ALA A 347 -21.02 36.87 11.40
CA ALA A 347 -22.10 37.77 11.75
C ALA A 347 -21.68 39.20 11.43
N THR A 348 -22.52 39.93 10.67
CA THR A 348 -22.29 41.32 10.25
C THR A 348 -23.51 42.17 10.61
N ASP A 349 -23.31 43.29 11.30
CA ASP A 349 -24.36 44.29 11.55
C ASP A 349 -24.54 45.29 10.39
N SER A 350 -25.52 46.18 10.47
CA SER A 350 -25.75 47.22 9.43
C SER A 350 -24.62 48.26 9.36
N SER A 351 -23.90 48.45 10.46
CA SER A 351 -22.74 49.33 10.56
C SER A 351 -21.44 48.60 10.19
N GLY A 352 -21.53 47.47 9.47
CA GLY A 352 -20.40 46.74 8.90
C GLY A 352 -19.45 46.08 9.91
N ASN A 353 -19.75 46.09 11.21
CA ASN A 353 -18.92 45.39 12.18
C ASN A 353 -19.11 43.88 12.05
N VAL A 354 -18.02 43.13 12.21
CA VAL A 354 -18.01 41.68 11.94
C VAL A 354 -17.49 40.89 13.14
N ALA A 355 -18.15 39.77 13.43
CA ALA A 355 -17.64 38.72 14.31
C ALA A 355 -17.63 37.36 13.60
N THR A 356 -16.70 36.48 14.00
CA THR A 356 -16.59 35.13 13.44
C THR A 356 -16.58 34.07 14.54
N ALA A 357 -17.12 32.90 14.20
CA ALA A 357 -17.07 31.69 15.02
C ALA A 357 -16.92 30.45 14.14
N THR A 358 -16.39 29.36 14.69
CA THR A 358 -16.06 28.15 13.91
C THR A 358 -16.65 26.89 14.51
N GLN A 359 -17.00 25.94 13.65
CA GLN A 359 -17.33 24.54 13.96
C GLN A 359 -16.35 23.63 13.20
N LEU A 360 -15.84 22.60 13.85
CA LEU A 360 -14.98 21.60 13.21
C LEU A 360 -15.78 20.36 12.81
N VAL A 361 -15.53 19.86 11.61
CA VAL A 361 -16.03 18.57 11.11
C VAL A 361 -14.85 17.66 10.88
N THR A 362 -14.70 16.62 11.71
CA THR A 362 -13.64 15.61 11.60
C THR A 362 -14.20 14.32 11.04
N VAL A 363 -13.71 13.92 9.86
CA VAL A 363 -14.06 12.66 9.21
C VAL A 363 -12.87 11.71 9.32
N SER A 364 -13.05 10.57 9.97
CA SER A 364 -12.06 9.48 10.03
C SER A 364 -12.34 8.43 8.95
N ASP A 365 -11.30 7.74 8.48
CA ASP A 365 -11.49 6.60 7.60
C ASP A 365 -11.53 5.29 8.41
N ASP A 366 -12.66 4.59 8.35
CA ASP A 366 -12.88 3.29 9.02
C ASP A 366 -13.22 2.18 8.01
N THR A 367 -13.03 2.44 6.71
CA THR A 367 -13.30 1.48 5.64
C THR A 367 -12.04 0.73 5.31
N PRO A 368 -11.98 -0.61 5.50
CA PRO A 368 -10.80 -1.37 5.13
C PRO A 368 -10.56 -1.40 3.61
N PRO A 369 -9.29 -1.51 3.18
CA PRO A 369 -8.96 -1.72 1.78
C PRO A 369 -9.51 -3.06 1.28
N THR A 370 -9.60 -3.18 -0.04
CA THR A 370 -9.81 -4.45 -0.73
C THR A 370 -8.48 -5.00 -1.22
N VAL A 371 -8.26 -6.31 -1.10
CA VAL A 371 -7.06 -6.98 -1.60
C VAL A 371 -7.42 -8.31 -2.28
N GLY A 372 -6.85 -8.55 -3.46
CA GLY A 372 -6.97 -9.78 -4.23
C GLY A 372 -5.59 -10.40 -4.44
N ALA A 373 -5.39 -11.60 -3.91
CA ALA A 373 -4.18 -12.36 -4.17
C ALA A 373 -4.17 -12.90 -5.62
N PRO A 374 -2.99 -13.08 -6.25
CA PRO A 374 -2.91 -13.76 -7.52
C PRO A 374 -3.39 -15.21 -7.41
N GLY A 375 -3.77 -15.82 -8.54
CA GLY A 375 -4.23 -17.21 -8.58
C GLY A 375 -3.17 -18.21 -8.07
N PRO A 376 -3.57 -19.45 -7.72
CA PRO A 376 -2.65 -20.46 -7.21
C PRO A 376 -1.60 -20.86 -8.26
N VAL A 377 -0.38 -21.14 -7.79
CA VAL A 377 0.78 -21.53 -8.61
C VAL A 377 1.12 -22.99 -8.34
N THR A 378 1.38 -23.76 -9.41
CA THR A 378 1.92 -25.13 -9.31
C THR A 378 3.20 -25.24 -10.13
N VAL A 379 4.28 -25.69 -9.52
CA VAL A 379 5.59 -25.93 -10.15
C VAL A 379 6.10 -27.32 -9.79
N ALA A 380 7.03 -27.88 -10.59
CA ALA A 380 7.61 -29.19 -10.33
C ALA A 380 9.13 -29.09 -10.11
N THR A 381 9.72 -30.03 -9.36
CA THR A 381 11.18 -30.13 -9.14
C THR A 381 11.96 -30.23 -10.46
N GLY A 382 11.41 -30.95 -11.43
CA GLY A 382 11.95 -31.07 -12.78
C GLY A 382 12.95 -32.23 -12.92
N PRO A 383 13.20 -32.73 -14.15
CA PRO A 383 14.07 -33.88 -14.36
C PRO A 383 15.50 -33.62 -13.90
N GLY A 384 16.03 -34.49 -13.02
CA GLY A 384 17.41 -34.40 -12.54
C GLY A 384 17.65 -33.37 -11.43
N ALA A 385 16.58 -32.91 -10.76
CA ALA A 385 16.70 -32.08 -9.58
C ALA A 385 17.52 -32.80 -8.49
N THR A 386 18.41 -32.08 -7.83
CA THR A 386 19.25 -32.60 -6.74
C THR A 386 18.78 -32.13 -5.36
N THR A 387 17.72 -31.33 -5.31
CA THR A 387 17.14 -30.75 -4.08
C THR A 387 15.62 -30.81 -4.13
N ASP A 388 14.97 -30.86 -2.96
CA ASP A 388 13.51 -30.82 -2.76
C ASP A 388 12.92 -29.40 -2.78
N VAL A 389 13.69 -28.42 -3.29
CA VAL A 389 13.33 -27.00 -3.30
C VAL A 389 13.35 -26.45 -4.72
N VAL A 390 12.33 -25.67 -5.08
CA VAL A 390 12.20 -24.97 -6.35
C VAL A 390 12.18 -23.46 -6.10
N VAL A 391 13.04 -22.73 -6.82
CA VAL A 391 13.03 -21.26 -6.80
C VAL A 391 11.93 -20.75 -7.74
N VAL A 392 10.91 -20.11 -7.18
CA VAL A 392 9.79 -19.54 -7.95
C VAL A 392 9.97 -18.03 -8.08
N SER A 393 10.10 -17.54 -9.31
CA SER A 393 10.33 -16.10 -9.53
C SER A 393 9.10 -15.27 -9.18
N ASP A 394 9.32 -13.99 -8.83
CA ASP A 394 8.21 -13.06 -8.56
C ASP A 394 7.28 -12.87 -9.76
N ALA A 395 7.78 -13.04 -10.99
CA ALA A 395 6.95 -13.02 -12.18
C ALA A 395 5.93 -14.16 -12.22
N VAL A 396 6.28 -15.33 -11.66
CA VAL A 396 5.38 -16.48 -11.56
C VAL A 396 4.41 -16.34 -10.38
N LEU A 397 4.88 -15.82 -9.24
CA LEU A 397 4.02 -15.52 -8.10
C LEU A 397 3.00 -14.42 -8.44
N GLY A 398 3.36 -13.48 -9.30
CA GLY A 398 2.53 -12.34 -9.66
C GLY A 398 2.44 -11.31 -8.54
N SER A 399 1.59 -10.30 -8.77
CA SER A 399 1.35 -9.18 -7.86
C SER A 399 -0.11 -9.16 -7.43
N ALA A 400 -0.38 -8.95 -6.14
CA ALA A 400 -1.74 -8.73 -5.66
C ALA A 400 -2.35 -7.46 -6.25
N SER A 401 -3.66 -7.49 -6.50
CA SER A 401 -4.45 -6.27 -6.71
C SER A 401 -4.92 -5.74 -5.36
N PHE A 402 -5.04 -4.43 -5.23
CA PHE A 402 -5.65 -3.81 -4.07
C PHE A 402 -6.25 -2.47 -4.47
N SER A 403 -7.27 -2.04 -3.75
CA SER A 403 -7.89 -0.73 -3.90
C SER A 403 -8.55 -0.30 -2.61
N ASP A 404 -8.65 1.00 -2.40
CA ASP A 404 -9.21 1.60 -1.20
C ASP A 404 -10.02 2.84 -1.61
N ASN A 405 -11.01 3.22 -0.80
CA ASN A 405 -11.82 4.42 -1.03
C ASN A 405 -11.00 5.69 -0.79
N CYS A 406 -9.93 5.62 -0.01
CA CYS A 406 -8.95 6.65 0.26
C CYS A 406 -7.56 6.35 -0.36
N PRO A 407 -6.81 7.40 -0.75
CA PRO A 407 -5.45 7.22 -1.24
C PRO A 407 -4.50 6.81 -0.09
N GLY A 408 -3.44 6.07 -0.43
CA GLY A 408 -2.37 5.75 0.52
C GLY A 408 -2.35 4.30 1.01
N ALA A 409 -3.25 3.44 0.51
CA ALA A 409 -3.14 2.01 0.74
C ALA A 409 -1.84 1.43 0.16
N VAL A 410 -1.24 0.52 0.92
CA VAL A 410 -0.04 -0.23 0.53
C VAL A 410 -0.26 -1.71 0.77
N VAL A 411 0.29 -2.54 -0.11
CA VAL A 411 0.22 -3.99 0.01
C VAL A 411 1.59 -4.55 0.39
N SER A 412 1.58 -5.50 1.31
CA SER A 412 2.74 -6.29 1.72
C SER A 412 2.47 -7.78 1.51
N ARG A 413 3.55 -8.54 1.37
CA ARG A 413 3.52 -9.99 1.14
C ARG A 413 4.33 -10.68 2.24
N SER A 414 3.78 -11.75 2.81
CA SER A 414 4.44 -12.59 3.81
C SER A 414 4.24 -14.08 3.48
N GLY A 415 5.01 -14.97 4.12
CA GLY A 415 4.96 -16.42 3.85
C GLY A 415 5.81 -16.89 2.68
N VAL A 416 6.56 -16.00 2.02
CA VAL A 416 7.54 -16.38 0.97
C VAL A 416 8.88 -16.74 1.62
N PRO A 417 9.42 -17.96 1.42
CA PRO A 417 10.73 -18.36 1.94
C PRO A 417 11.89 -17.54 1.37
N ALA A 418 13.03 -17.54 2.07
CA ALA A 418 14.22 -16.82 1.63
C ALA A 418 14.67 -17.25 0.23
N GLY A 419 14.98 -16.28 -0.64
CA GLY A 419 15.38 -16.54 -2.02
C GLY A 419 14.26 -17.12 -2.90
N ASN A 420 13.00 -17.03 -2.47
CA ASN A 420 11.82 -17.64 -3.10
C ASN A 420 11.97 -19.16 -3.30
N ALA A 421 12.62 -19.84 -2.36
CA ALA A 421 12.93 -21.25 -2.44
C ALA A 421 11.83 -22.07 -1.73
N PHE A 422 10.90 -22.66 -2.49
CA PHE A 422 9.76 -23.41 -1.97
C PHE A 422 10.06 -24.92 -1.94
N ALA A 423 9.92 -25.55 -0.78
CA ALA A 423 10.04 -27.00 -0.65
C ALA A 423 8.83 -27.73 -1.26
N VAL A 424 8.99 -29.01 -1.61
CA VAL A 424 7.88 -29.90 -2.03
C VAL A 424 6.72 -29.82 -1.02
N GLY A 425 5.50 -29.68 -1.55
CA GLY A 425 4.28 -29.45 -0.76
C GLY A 425 3.62 -28.11 -1.06
N THR A 426 2.68 -27.69 -0.20
CA THR A 426 1.92 -26.44 -0.37
C THR A 426 2.38 -25.39 0.63
N THR A 427 2.80 -24.23 0.14
CA THR A 427 3.11 -23.03 0.93
C THR A 427 2.02 -21.99 0.70
N THR A 428 1.53 -21.38 1.78
CA THR A 428 0.56 -20.27 1.71
C THR A 428 1.30 -18.94 1.76
N VAL A 429 1.08 -18.10 0.75
CA VAL A 429 1.60 -16.73 0.66
C VAL A 429 0.45 -15.78 1.00
N THR A 430 0.63 -14.97 2.04
CA THR A 430 -0.41 -14.04 2.52
C THR A 430 -0.08 -12.62 2.07
N TYR A 431 -1.02 -11.99 1.40
CA TYR A 431 -0.98 -10.58 1.02
C TYR A 431 -1.84 -9.78 2.00
N ALA A 432 -1.28 -8.71 2.56
CA ALA A 432 -1.97 -7.82 3.49
C ALA A 432 -1.93 -6.39 2.93
N ALA A 433 -3.11 -5.81 2.69
CA ALA A 433 -3.25 -4.40 2.38
C ALA A 433 -3.56 -3.63 3.66
N ILE A 434 -2.87 -2.51 3.86
CA ILE A 434 -3.11 -1.56 4.94
C ILE A 434 -3.27 -0.16 4.35
N ASP A 435 -4.31 0.55 4.75
CA ASP A 435 -4.55 1.94 4.33
C ASP A 435 -3.76 2.95 5.19
N ALA A 436 -3.93 4.25 4.90
CA ALA A 436 -3.30 5.32 5.67
C ALA A 436 -3.92 5.52 7.07
N ALA A 437 -5.14 5.02 7.30
CA ALA A 437 -5.83 5.05 8.58
C ALA A 437 -5.60 3.78 9.42
N HIS A 438 -4.77 2.87 8.94
CA HIS A 438 -4.44 1.57 9.54
C HIS A 438 -5.56 0.52 9.50
N ASN A 439 -6.57 0.66 8.65
CA ASN A 439 -7.50 -0.43 8.38
C ASN A 439 -6.81 -1.48 7.49
N THR A 440 -7.17 -2.75 7.66
CA THR A 440 -6.45 -3.87 7.03
C THR A 440 -7.36 -4.89 6.35
N ALA A 441 -6.90 -5.47 5.26
CA ALA A 441 -7.48 -6.66 4.64
C ALA A 441 -6.41 -7.65 4.19
N THR A 442 -6.77 -8.93 4.11
CA THR A 442 -5.85 -10.01 3.73
C THR A 442 -6.42 -10.92 2.66
N ALA A 443 -5.56 -11.43 1.78
CA ALA A 443 -5.88 -12.47 0.80
C ALA A 443 -4.72 -13.49 0.70
N GLU A 444 -5.02 -14.72 0.31
CA GLU A 444 -4.06 -15.82 0.29
C GLU A 444 -3.87 -16.39 -1.12
N GLN A 445 -2.62 -16.69 -1.46
CA GLN A 445 -2.21 -17.45 -2.64
C GLN A 445 -1.59 -18.78 -2.20
N LEU A 446 -1.95 -19.87 -2.87
CA LEU A 446 -1.33 -21.18 -2.67
C LEU A 446 -0.23 -21.43 -3.70
N VAL A 447 0.97 -21.78 -3.23
CA VAL A 447 2.11 -22.22 -4.07
C VAL A 447 2.35 -23.70 -3.79
N THR A 448 2.15 -24.55 -4.79
CA THR A 448 2.34 -26.00 -4.67
C THR A 448 3.54 -26.44 -5.50
N VAL A 449 4.53 -27.04 -4.83
CA VAL A 449 5.67 -27.69 -5.48
C VAL A 449 5.41 -29.20 -5.50
N VAL A 450 5.31 -29.78 -6.69
CA VAL A 450 5.16 -31.21 -6.88
C VAL A 450 6.51 -31.86 -7.17
N ASP A 451 6.76 -33.02 -6.57
CA ASP A 451 7.93 -33.81 -6.91
C ASP A 451 7.63 -34.77 -8.06
N ASN A 452 8.44 -34.71 -9.11
CA ASN A 452 8.33 -35.55 -10.30
C ASN A 452 9.66 -36.24 -10.66
N THR A 453 10.61 -36.31 -9.73
CA THR A 453 11.89 -37.00 -9.94
C THR A 453 11.80 -38.42 -9.41
N PRO A 454 12.02 -39.47 -10.23
CA PRO A 454 12.11 -40.83 -9.71
C PRO A 454 13.27 -41.02 -8.73
N PRO A 455 13.11 -41.86 -7.69
CA PRO A 455 14.22 -42.20 -6.81
C PRO A 455 15.29 -43.01 -7.55
N THR A 456 16.45 -43.16 -6.94
CA THR A 456 17.50 -44.09 -7.38
C THR A 456 17.49 -45.34 -6.51
N ILE A 457 17.75 -46.51 -7.10
CA ILE A 457 17.89 -47.78 -6.38
C ILE A 457 19.07 -48.58 -6.95
N VAL A 458 19.91 -49.11 -6.07
CA VAL A 458 21.02 -50.00 -6.40
C VAL A 458 20.94 -51.23 -5.52
N GLY A 459 21.05 -52.42 -6.12
CA GLY A 459 21.07 -53.69 -5.40
C GLY A 459 22.41 -54.41 -5.56
N SER A 460 22.87 -55.08 -4.52
CA SER A 460 24.06 -55.94 -4.59
C SER A 460 23.96 -57.12 -3.63
N ALA A 461 24.63 -58.22 -3.98
CA ALA A 461 24.86 -59.32 -3.05
C ALA A 461 25.86 -58.87 -1.97
N THR A 462 25.57 -59.20 -0.70
CA THR A 462 26.42 -58.81 0.44
C THR A 462 27.72 -59.62 0.53
N THR A 463 27.80 -60.73 -0.20
CA THR A 463 28.98 -61.60 -0.29
C THR A 463 29.37 -61.81 -1.76
N SER A 464 30.59 -62.27 -2.01
CA SER A 464 31.06 -62.61 -3.36
C SER A 464 30.98 -64.12 -3.63
N PRO A 465 30.73 -64.54 -4.88
CA PRO A 465 30.75 -65.95 -5.24
C PRO A 465 32.19 -66.46 -5.26
N ASN A 466 32.34 -67.78 -5.31
CA ASN A 466 33.63 -68.40 -5.59
C ASN A 466 34.05 -68.18 -7.07
N ALA A 467 35.22 -68.68 -7.45
CA ALA A 467 35.76 -68.56 -8.81
C ALA A 467 34.88 -69.20 -9.91
N ASN A 468 33.99 -70.12 -9.55
CA ASN A 468 33.04 -70.75 -10.47
C ASN A 468 31.70 -69.99 -10.55
N GLY A 469 31.55 -68.86 -9.85
CA GLY A 469 30.31 -68.08 -9.84
C GLY A 469 29.21 -68.65 -8.93
N TRP A 470 29.58 -69.50 -7.95
CA TRP A 470 28.66 -70.15 -7.02
C TRP A 470 28.87 -69.70 -5.57
N TYR A 471 27.79 -69.70 -4.81
CA TYR A 471 27.78 -69.50 -3.36
C TYR A 471 27.46 -70.83 -2.67
N ARG A 472 28.15 -71.04 -1.55
CA ARG A 472 28.02 -72.22 -0.66
C ARG A 472 27.26 -71.93 0.62
N ALA A 473 26.56 -70.80 0.65
CA ALA A 473 25.73 -70.31 1.75
C ALA A 473 24.62 -69.42 1.15
N PRO A 474 23.46 -69.27 1.83
CA PRO A 474 22.43 -68.35 1.38
C PRO A 474 22.97 -66.92 1.20
N VAL A 475 22.55 -66.25 0.13
CA VAL A 475 23.05 -64.92 -0.25
C VAL A 475 22.04 -63.86 0.11
N THR A 476 22.43 -62.91 0.96
CA THR A 476 21.60 -61.73 1.20
C THR A 476 21.83 -60.71 0.09
N VAL A 477 20.75 -60.22 -0.52
CA VAL A 477 20.75 -59.10 -1.44
C VAL A 477 20.26 -57.87 -0.68
N HIS A 478 21.10 -56.84 -0.66
CA HIS A 478 20.80 -55.56 -0.03
C HIS A 478 20.52 -54.51 -1.09
N PHE A 479 19.53 -53.65 -0.85
CA PHE A 479 19.21 -52.52 -1.71
C PHE A 479 19.44 -51.20 -0.98
N THR A 480 20.13 -50.28 -1.66
CA THR A 480 20.23 -48.88 -1.23
C THR A 480 19.45 -48.02 -2.19
N CYS A 481 18.73 -47.04 -1.65
CA CYS A 481 17.95 -46.10 -2.44
C CYS A 481 18.23 -44.69 -1.92
N SER A 482 18.22 -43.74 -2.84
CA SER A 482 18.37 -42.34 -2.52
C SER A 482 17.48 -41.52 -3.43
N ASP A 483 16.99 -40.42 -2.90
CA ASP A 483 16.10 -39.52 -3.61
C ASP A 483 16.44 -38.08 -3.23
N ASN A 484 16.08 -37.14 -4.11
CA ASN A 484 16.27 -35.71 -3.87
C ASN A 484 15.24 -35.17 -2.86
N ALA A 485 14.05 -35.78 -2.82
CA ALA A 485 13.01 -35.53 -1.83
C ALA A 485 13.10 -36.54 -0.67
N PRO A 486 12.85 -36.10 0.58
CA PRO A 486 12.85 -37.00 1.71
C PRO A 486 11.69 -38.00 1.63
N GLY A 487 11.96 -39.26 1.99
CA GLY A 487 10.91 -40.26 2.22
C GLY A 487 10.85 -41.45 1.25
N VAL A 488 11.85 -41.64 0.38
CA VAL A 488 11.96 -42.89 -0.39
C VAL A 488 12.04 -44.10 0.55
N THR A 489 11.18 -45.10 0.32
CA THR A 489 11.20 -46.35 1.08
C THR A 489 11.98 -47.41 0.29
N CYS A 490 13.07 -47.92 0.87
CA CYS A 490 13.81 -49.02 0.27
C CYS A 490 13.16 -50.38 0.49
N PRO A 491 13.24 -51.27 -0.51
CA PRO A 491 12.96 -52.70 -0.31
C PRO A 491 13.82 -53.29 0.80
N PRO A 492 13.28 -54.21 1.63
CA PRO A 492 14.06 -54.90 2.65
C PRO A 492 15.06 -55.89 2.03
N ASP A 493 16.04 -56.29 2.84
CA ASP A 493 16.99 -57.35 2.49
C ASP A 493 16.28 -58.67 2.21
N GLU A 494 16.78 -59.39 1.21
CA GLU A 494 16.23 -60.68 0.82
C GLU A 494 17.31 -61.74 0.69
N VAL A 495 17.02 -62.92 1.21
CA VAL A 495 17.96 -64.05 1.19
C VAL A 495 17.59 -65.00 0.07
N LEU A 496 18.47 -65.14 -0.92
CA LEU A 496 18.38 -66.17 -1.95
C LEU A 496 18.99 -67.47 -1.42
N GLY A 497 18.15 -68.51 -1.36
CA GLY A 497 18.53 -69.87 -0.96
C GLY A 497 19.00 -70.71 -2.15
N GLU A 498 18.89 -72.03 -2.04
CA GLU A 498 19.26 -73.01 -3.08
C GLU A 498 18.68 -72.67 -4.47
N GLY A 499 19.53 -72.62 -5.50
CA GLY A 499 19.07 -72.48 -6.88
C GLY A 499 20.10 -71.87 -7.84
N ALA A 500 19.98 -72.21 -9.11
CA ALA A 500 20.82 -71.67 -10.19
C ALA A 500 20.13 -70.50 -10.90
N ALA A 501 20.94 -69.54 -11.39
CA ALA A 501 20.54 -68.39 -12.19
C ALA A 501 19.40 -67.55 -11.57
N GLN A 502 19.36 -67.47 -10.24
CA GLN A 502 18.36 -66.68 -9.54
C GLN A 502 18.57 -65.19 -9.80
N SER A 503 17.48 -64.44 -9.91
CA SER A 503 17.52 -62.98 -10.01
C SER A 503 16.45 -62.36 -9.14
N LEU A 504 16.75 -61.16 -8.64
CA LEU A 504 15.86 -60.42 -7.76
C LEU A 504 15.68 -59.00 -8.28
N THR A 505 14.47 -58.66 -8.70
CA THR A 505 14.10 -57.28 -9.07
C THR A 505 13.29 -56.65 -7.95
N ARG A 506 13.69 -55.47 -7.50
CA ARG A 506 12.92 -54.69 -6.52
C ARG A 506 12.75 -53.25 -7.01
N THR A 507 11.68 -52.61 -6.54
CA THR A 507 11.26 -51.26 -6.92
C THR A 507 11.28 -50.37 -5.69
N ALA A 508 11.90 -49.20 -5.78
CA ALA A 508 11.77 -48.11 -4.82
C ALA A 508 10.69 -47.12 -5.31
N THR A 509 9.90 -46.60 -4.37
CA THR A 509 8.87 -45.60 -4.61
C THR A 509 9.07 -44.46 -3.63
N ASP A 510 9.02 -43.23 -4.12
CA ASP A 510 9.06 -42.03 -3.29
C ASP A 510 7.66 -41.65 -2.76
N VAL A 511 7.60 -40.56 -2.00
CA VAL A 511 6.34 -40.06 -1.41
C VAL A 511 5.38 -39.51 -2.48
N ALA A 512 5.90 -38.99 -3.59
CA ALA A 512 5.13 -38.47 -4.71
C ALA A 512 4.61 -39.57 -5.66
N GLY A 513 5.04 -40.82 -5.46
CA GLY A 513 4.64 -41.98 -6.25
C GLY A 513 5.52 -42.24 -7.48
N ASN A 514 6.64 -41.54 -7.65
CA ASN A 514 7.59 -41.88 -8.71
C ASN A 514 8.36 -43.16 -8.34
N THR A 515 8.77 -43.93 -9.35
CA THR A 515 9.34 -45.28 -9.13
C THR A 515 10.59 -45.55 -9.94
N ALA A 516 11.51 -46.34 -9.37
CA ALA A 516 12.68 -46.89 -10.04
C ALA A 516 12.92 -48.34 -9.59
N SER A 517 13.55 -49.17 -10.44
CA SER A 517 13.79 -50.58 -10.14
C SER A 517 15.23 -51.00 -10.41
N ALA A 518 15.75 -51.91 -9.58
CA ALA A 518 17.05 -52.54 -9.77
C ALA A 518 16.91 -54.07 -9.76
N THR A 519 17.75 -54.74 -10.56
CA THR A 519 17.80 -56.20 -10.66
C THR A 519 19.18 -56.70 -10.26
N VAL A 520 19.24 -57.64 -9.32
CA VAL A 520 20.47 -58.32 -8.89
C VAL A 520 20.45 -59.76 -9.38
N GLY A 521 21.42 -60.15 -10.19
CA GLY A 521 21.56 -61.50 -10.73
C GLY A 521 22.49 -61.56 -11.95
N PRO A 522 22.83 -62.78 -12.42
CA PRO A 522 22.44 -64.07 -11.87
C PRO A 522 23.17 -64.41 -10.55
N VAL A 523 22.47 -65.02 -9.60
CA VAL A 523 23.00 -65.57 -8.33
C VAL A 523 22.82 -67.09 -8.33
N ASN A 524 23.92 -67.84 -8.18
CA ASN A 524 23.89 -69.31 -8.14
C ASN A 524 24.27 -69.79 -6.74
N VAL A 525 23.35 -70.42 -6.01
CA VAL A 525 23.59 -70.92 -4.65
C VAL A 525 23.39 -72.43 -4.66
N ASP A 526 24.37 -73.16 -4.16
CA ASP A 526 24.29 -74.60 -3.93
C ASP A 526 24.83 -74.90 -2.54
N LEU A 527 23.95 -75.42 -1.69
CA LEU A 527 24.18 -75.71 -0.29
C LEU A 527 24.45 -77.20 -0.05
N HIS A 528 24.26 -78.05 -1.06
CA HIS A 528 24.33 -79.50 -0.90
C HIS A 528 25.66 -80.05 -1.38
N ALA A 529 26.26 -80.93 -0.58
CA ALA A 529 27.41 -81.67 -1.03
C ALA A 529 27.03 -82.74 -2.07
N PRO A 530 27.93 -83.08 -3.01
CA PRO A 530 27.74 -84.21 -3.90
C PRO A 530 27.38 -85.50 -3.16
N VAL A 531 26.53 -86.32 -3.76
CA VAL A 531 26.18 -87.64 -3.22
C VAL A 531 27.14 -88.68 -3.80
N ILE A 532 27.80 -89.43 -2.90
CA ILE A 532 28.65 -90.57 -3.25
C ILE A 532 27.91 -91.87 -2.93
N ALA A 533 27.93 -92.82 -3.85
CA ALA A 533 27.37 -94.16 -3.65
C ALA A 533 28.34 -95.25 -4.11
N PHE A 534 28.59 -96.23 -3.23
CA PHE A 534 29.26 -97.48 -3.60
C PHE A 534 28.22 -98.56 -3.92
N GLY A 535 28.50 -99.39 -4.91
CA GLY A 535 27.67 -100.52 -5.32
C GLY A 535 28.44 -101.82 -5.35
N GLY A 536 27.77 -102.96 -5.12
CA GLY A 536 28.37 -104.30 -5.20
C GLY A 536 29.28 -104.70 -4.04
N ASN A 537 29.37 -103.88 -2.99
CA ASN A 537 30.18 -104.16 -1.80
C ASN A 537 29.51 -105.15 -0.85
N ALA A 538 30.29 -106.11 -0.36
CA ALA A 538 29.93 -107.02 0.72
C ALA A 538 30.88 -106.79 1.92
N PRO A 539 30.45 -107.05 3.17
CA PRO A 539 31.29 -106.86 4.35
C PRO A 539 32.50 -107.81 4.38
N SER A 540 32.40 -108.97 3.70
CA SER A 540 33.47 -109.95 3.61
C SER A 540 33.44 -110.64 2.25
N TYR A 541 34.62 -110.95 1.71
CA TYR A 541 34.82 -111.79 0.53
C TYR A 541 35.74 -112.95 0.87
N THR A 542 35.42 -114.14 0.39
CA THR A 542 36.32 -115.29 0.51
C THR A 542 37.31 -115.31 -0.64
N VAL A 543 38.50 -115.91 -0.44
CA VAL A 543 39.59 -115.88 -1.44
C VAL A 543 39.24 -116.44 -2.82
N ASP A 544 38.19 -117.26 -2.95
CA ASP A 544 37.67 -117.80 -4.21
C ASP A 544 36.70 -116.86 -4.96
N GLN A 545 36.30 -115.74 -4.33
CA GLN A 545 35.38 -114.77 -4.92
C GLN A 545 36.12 -113.66 -5.67
N THR A 546 35.38 -112.90 -6.47
CA THR A 546 35.83 -111.64 -7.08
C THR A 546 35.20 -110.47 -6.34
N VAL A 547 36.02 -109.51 -5.93
CA VAL A 547 35.51 -108.23 -5.41
C VAL A 547 35.12 -107.37 -6.61
N ALA A 548 33.87 -106.94 -6.66
CA ALA A 548 33.31 -106.13 -7.76
C ALA A 548 32.56 -104.92 -7.19
N ILE A 549 33.33 -103.93 -6.74
CA ILE A 549 32.85 -102.70 -6.12
C ILE A 549 32.89 -101.57 -7.17
N THR A 550 31.75 -100.96 -7.40
CA THR A 550 31.61 -99.75 -8.21
C THR A 550 31.40 -98.52 -7.34
N CYS A 551 31.71 -97.35 -7.89
CA CYS A 551 31.56 -96.07 -7.21
C CYS A 551 30.93 -95.06 -8.18
N ALA A 552 29.91 -94.33 -7.75
CA ALA A 552 29.25 -93.28 -8.50
C ALA A 552 29.17 -91.99 -7.65
N VAL A 553 29.41 -90.85 -8.30
CA VAL A 553 29.24 -89.52 -7.71
C VAL A 553 28.23 -88.75 -8.54
N ARG A 554 27.30 -88.06 -7.89
CA ARG A 554 26.35 -87.15 -8.54
C ARG A 554 26.23 -85.86 -7.76
N ASP A 555 26.09 -84.77 -8.50
CA ASP A 555 25.68 -83.46 -7.99
C ASP A 555 24.59 -82.90 -8.91
N ASP A 556 23.56 -82.30 -8.33
CA ASP A 556 22.31 -81.99 -9.03
C ASP A 556 22.23 -80.54 -9.49
N LEU A 557 23.03 -79.66 -8.89
CA LEU A 557 22.84 -78.22 -9.03
C LEU A 557 24.10 -77.53 -9.56
N SER A 558 25.18 -77.45 -8.77
CA SER A 558 26.41 -76.80 -9.23
C SER A 558 27.27 -77.71 -10.12
N GLY A 559 27.01 -79.00 -10.13
CA GLY A 559 27.76 -80.02 -10.83
C GLY A 559 29.10 -80.32 -10.16
N LEU A 560 29.77 -81.38 -10.59
CA LEU A 560 31.05 -81.79 -10.00
C LEU A 560 32.19 -80.88 -10.45
N ALA A 561 33.01 -80.45 -9.49
CA ALA A 561 34.30 -79.82 -9.74
C ALA A 561 35.45 -80.84 -9.70
N ALA A 562 35.42 -81.76 -8.73
CA ALA A 562 36.42 -82.81 -8.59
C ALA A 562 35.83 -84.04 -7.89
N SER A 563 36.28 -85.25 -8.24
CA SER A 563 35.90 -86.46 -7.52
C SER A 563 36.97 -87.54 -7.62
N THR A 564 37.17 -88.27 -6.52
CA THR A 564 37.87 -89.55 -6.49
C THR A 564 36.85 -90.65 -6.18
N CYS A 565 36.70 -91.62 -7.08
CA CYS A 565 35.69 -92.67 -6.94
C CYS A 565 36.34 -94.01 -7.30
N PRO A 566 37.08 -94.64 -6.35
CA PRO A 566 37.80 -95.87 -6.63
C PRO A 566 36.83 -97.03 -6.85
N THR A 567 37.18 -97.91 -7.78
CA THR A 567 36.52 -99.19 -8.01
C THR A 567 37.47 -100.33 -7.70
N GLU A 568 36.94 -101.49 -7.34
CA GLU A 568 37.72 -102.72 -7.16
C GLU A 568 37.07 -103.84 -7.96
N SER A 569 37.85 -104.53 -8.79
CA SER A 569 37.35 -105.53 -9.75
C SER A 569 38.34 -106.68 -9.91
N ARG A 570 39.04 -107.05 -8.84
CA ARG A 570 40.05 -108.12 -8.83
C ARG A 570 39.56 -109.32 -8.01
N PRO A 571 40.08 -110.53 -8.31
CA PRO A 571 39.88 -111.69 -7.45
C PRO A 571 40.31 -111.38 -6.01
N ALA A 572 39.54 -111.82 -5.03
CA ALA A 572 39.77 -111.49 -3.62
C ALA A 572 41.15 -111.95 -3.14
N TYR A 573 41.62 -113.12 -3.57
CA TYR A 573 42.99 -113.60 -3.27
C TYR A 573 44.10 -112.65 -3.75
N ALA A 574 43.88 -111.85 -4.80
CA ALA A 574 44.86 -110.94 -5.37
C ALA A 574 44.89 -109.56 -4.66
N ILE A 575 43.85 -109.26 -3.88
CA ILE A 575 43.76 -108.05 -3.04
C ILE A 575 44.53 -108.28 -1.72
N GLY A 576 44.58 -109.52 -1.25
CA GLY A 576 45.29 -109.94 -0.04
C GLY A 576 44.35 -110.07 1.16
N LEU A 577 44.70 -110.91 2.14
CA LEU A 577 43.88 -111.14 3.32
C LEU A 577 43.82 -109.94 4.26
N GLY A 578 42.75 -109.88 5.06
CA GLY A 578 42.55 -108.85 6.08
C GLY A 578 41.63 -107.71 5.64
N PRO A 579 41.53 -106.65 6.46
CA PRO A 579 40.62 -105.53 6.21
C PRO A 579 41.19 -104.59 5.13
N HIS A 580 40.32 -104.19 4.21
CA HIS A 580 40.59 -103.21 3.15
C HIS A 580 39.57 -102.08 3.23
N THR A 581 39.97 -100.88 2.81
CA THR A 581 39.10 -99.70 2.79
C THR A 581 39.21 -99.01 1.43
N LEU A 582 38.06 -98.66 0.87
CA LEU A 582 37.96 -97.77 -0.28
C LEU A 582 37.35 -96.46 0.17
N THR A 583 38.02 -95.35 -0.15
CA THR A 583 37.56 -94.00 0.18
C THR A 583 37.32 -93.22 -1.10
N ALA A 584 36.12 -92.69 -1.23
CA ALA A 584 35.73 -91.78 -2.29
C ALA A 584 35.55 -90.37 -1.71
N THR A 585 35.94 -89.36 -2.48
CA THR A 585 35.75 -87.94 -2.16
C THR A 585 35.13 -87.22 -3.35
N ALA A 586 34.29 -86.22 -3.12
CA ALA A 586 33.71 -85.41 -4.17
C ALA A 586 33.56 -83.97 -3.71
N THR A 587 33.79 -83.04 -4.65
CA THR A 587 33.62 -81.60 -4.48
C THR A 587 32.81 -81.07 -5.66
N ASP A 588 31.75 -80.33 -5.38
CA ASP A 588 30.95 -79.64 -6.42
C ASP A 588 31.57 -78.30 -6.85
N ARG A 589 30.92 -77.57 -7.77
CA ARG A 589 31.40 -76.25 -8.22
C ARG A 589 31.11 -75.12 -7.22
N ALA A 590 30.21 -75.29 -6.27
CA ALA A 590 30.02 -74.37 -5.15
C ALA A 590 31.09 -74.52 -4.05
N GLY A 591 31.83 -75.64 -4.05
CA GLY A 591 32.85 -75.98 -3.08
C GLY A 591 32.35 -76.84 -1.93
N ASN A 592 31.12 -77.38 -1.97
CA ASN A 592 30.64 -78.36 -1.00
C ASN A 592 31.35 -79.70 -1.23
N GLN A 593 31.63 -80.41 -0.14
CA GLN A 593 32.44 -81.63 -0.17
C GLN A 593 31.75 -82.78 0.53
N SER A 594 31.93 -83.97 -0.01
CA SER A 594 31.54 -85.23 0.62
C SER A 594 32.68 -86.24 0.56
N THR A 595 32.75 -87.07 1.59
CA THR A 595 33.69 -88.19 1.69
C THR A 595 32.93 -89.39 2.20
N LEU A 596 33.08 -90.54 1.53
CA LEU A 596 32.48 -91.81 1.95
C LEU A 596 33.54 -92.90 1.89
N SER A 597 33.65 -93.68 2.96
CA SER A 597 34.52 -94.85 3.02
C SER A 597 33.70 -96.10 3.26
N ILE A 598 34.01 -97.16 2.52
CA ILE A 598 33.50 -98.51 2.77
C ILE A 598 34.67 -99.43 3.14
N ALA A 599 34.40 -100.40 3.99
CA ALA A 599 35.35 -101.43 4.37
C ALA A 599 34.84 -102.81 3.96
N PHE A 600 35.76 -103.68 3.56
CA PHE A 600 35.51 -105.09 3.33
C PHE A 600 36.70 -105.91 3.82
N THR A 601 36.47 -107.14 4.23
CA THR A 601 37.54 -108.05 4.66
C THR A 601 37.69 -109.19 3.68
N VAL A 602 38.92 -109.52 3.28
CA VAL A 602 39.19 -110.75 2.54
C VAL A 602 39.61 -111.82 3.52
N VAL A 603 38.91 -112.95 3.52
CA VAL A 603 39.15 -114.08 4.42
C VAL A 603 39.44 -115.36 3.65
N ALA A 604 40.27 -116.23 4.22
CA ALA A 604 40.45 -117.60 3.77
C ALA A 604 39.91 -118.55 4.83
N ASN A 605 39.32 -119.64 4.37
CA ASN A 605 39.01 -120.83 5.13
C ASN A 605 39.26 -122.04 4.23
N GLU A 606 39.24 -123.24 4.78
CA GLU A 606 39.54 -124.47 4.05
C GLU A 606 38.60 -124.69 2.86
N THR A 607 37.34 -124.27 2.99
CA THR A 607 36.32 -124.39 1.93
C THR A 607 36.61 -123.46 0.75
N SER A 608 36.84 -122.18 1.04
CA SER A 608 37.19 -121.15 0.05
C SER A 608 38.55 -121.41 -0.58
N LEU A 609 39.52 -121.89 0.20
CA LEU A 609 40.82 -122.26 -0.34
C LEU A 609 40.72 -123.49 -1.25
N CYS A 610 39.86 -124.45 -0.94
CA CYS A 610 39.58 -125.57 -1.84
C CYS A 610 38.87 -125.10 -3.12
N ALA A 611 37.91 -124.18 -3.02
CA ALA A 611 37.27 -123.58 -4.19
C ALA A 611 38.30 -122.85 -5.08
N LEU A 612 39.19 -122.04 -4.49
CA LEU A 612 40.29 -121.40 -5.20
C LEU A 612 41.29 -122.41 -5.78
N THR A 613 41.57 -123.51 -5.05
CA THR A 613 42.43 -124.60 -5.55
C THR A 613 41.88 -125.16 -6.85
N ARG A 614 40.57 -125.40 -6.91
CA ARG A 614 39.92 -125.89 -8.14
C ARG A 614 39.95 -124.86 -9.26
N GLN A 615 39.93 -123.56 -8.95
CA GLN A 615 40.06 -122.51 -9.94
C GLN A 615 41.48 -122.41 -10.51
N LEU A 616 42.52 -122.62 -9.69
CA LEU A 616 43.92 -122.37 -10.06
C LEU A 616 44.72 -123.62 -10.50
N VAL A 617 44.27 -124.83 -10.16
CA VAL A 617 44.91 -126.11 -10.54
C VAL A 617 44.30 -126.65 -11.83
N THR A 618 45.12 -126.87 -12.86
CA THR A 618 44.64 -127.22 -14.22
C THR A 618 44.24 -128.69 -14.37
N LYS A 619 44.72 -129.58 -13.49
CA LYS A 619 44.40 -131.02 -13.50
C LYS A 619 43.35 -131.37 -12.43
N PRO A 620 42.12 -131.78 -12.79
CA PRO A 620 41.03 -132.04 -11.84
C PRO A 620 41.34 -133.10 -10.78
N ALA A 621 42.08 -134.15 -11.13
CA ALA A 621 42.47 -135.20 -10.20
C ALA A 621 43.41 -134.68 -9.09
N ILE A 622 44.32 -133.77 -9.44
CA ILE A 622 45.24 -133.13 -8.49
C ILE A 622 44.47 -132.13 -7.62
N ALA A 623 43.60 -131.31 -8.21
CA ALA A 623 42.74 -130.40 -7.46
C ALA A 623 41.86 -131.15 -6.43
N SER A 624 41.36 -132.34 -6.80
CA SER A 624 40.56 -133.20 -5.92
C SER A 624 41.39 -133.77 -4.76
N SER A 625 42.62 -134.22 -5.03
CA SER A 625 43.57 -134.69 -4.01
C SER A 625 43.94 -133.59 -3.00
N LEU A 626 44.22 -132.39 -3.51
CA LEU A 626 44.53 -131.20 -2.70
C LEU A 626 43.31 -130.78 -1.87
N CYS A 627 42.13 -130.67 -2.48
CA CYS A 627 40.90 -130.37 -1.75
C CYS A 627 40.57 -131.40 -0.68
N ALA A 628 40.84 -132.70 -0.90
CA ALA A 628 40.61 -133.72 0.12
C ALA A 628 41.45 -133.47 1.38
N LYS A 629 42.65 -132.87 1.23
CA LYS A 629 43.51 -132.47 2.36
C LYS A 629 42.95 -131.26 3.09
N LEU A 630 42.43 -130.26 2.37
CA LEU A 630 41.72 -129.13 2.98
C LEU A 630 40.42 -129.57 3.67
N THR A 631 39.67 -130.53 3.13
CA THR A 631 38.52 -131.14 3.80
C THR A 631 38.93 -131.89 5.07
N ALA A 632 40.04 -132.62 5.02
CA ALA A 632 40.60 -133.28 6.21
C ALA A 632 41.05 -132.27 7.27
N ALA A 633 41.65 -131.15 6.86
CA ALA A 633 42.00 -130.03 7.73
C ALA A 633 40.74 -129.44 8.38
N ALA A 634 39.73 -129.07 7.59
CA ALA A 634 38.47 -128.53 8.09
C ALA A 634 37.82 -129.46 9.14
N ALA A 635 37.75 -130.77 8.84
CA ALA A 635 37.19 -131.75 9.76
C ALA A 635 38.04 -131.94 11.04
N ALA A 636 39.36 -131.70 10.97
CA ALA A 636 40.24 -131.70 12.13
C ALA A 636 40.09 -130.44 12.99
N ALA A 637 39.97 -129.25 12.37
CA ALA A 637 39.64 -128.00 13.06
C ALA A 637 38.29 -128.08 13.79
N GLU A 638 37.25 -128.63 13.15
CA GLU A 638 35.94 -128.83 13.79
C GLU A 638 36.00 -129.73 15.03
N ARG A 639 36.94 -130.70 15.05
CA ARG A 639 37.18 -131.58 16.20
C ARG A 639 38.15 -130.98 17.23
N GLY A 640 38.63 -129.76 17.02
CA GLY A 640 39.61 -129.10 17.90
C GLY A 640 40.99 -129.76 17.91
N ASN A 641 41.33 -130.53 16.88
CA ASN A 641 42.60 -131.25 16.78
C ASN A 641 43.59 -130.47 15.90
N ALA A 642 44.34 -129.56 16.54
CA ALA A 642 45.31 -128.69 15.87
C ALA A 642 46.40 -129.47 15.13
N ASP A 643 47.00 -130.49 15.75
CA ASP A 643 48.07 -131.29 15.12
C ASP A 643 47.59 -131.98 13.83
N ALA A 644 46.35 -132.48 13.82
CA ALA A 644 45.77 -133.12 12.64
C ALA A 644 45.35 -132.09 11.57
N HIS A 645 44.96 -130.88 11.98
CA HIS A 645 44.66 -129.78 11.07
C HIS A 645 45.94 -129.26 10.40
N ASP A 646 46.94 -128.87 11.18
CA ASP A 646 48.25 -128.42 10.71
C ASP A 646 48.94 -129.49 9.84
N GLY A 647 48.82 -130.76 10.22
CA GLY A 647 49.32 -131.89 9.44
C GLY A 647 48.64 -131.99 8.06
N ALA A 648 47.34 -131.75 7.99
CA ALA A 648 46.58 -131.77 6.75
C ALA A 648 46.83 -130.53 5.87
N ILE A 649 46.97 -129.34 6.46
CA ILE A 649 47.43 -128.12 5.77
C ILE A 649 48.86 -128.28 5.27
N GLY A 650 49.75 -128.84 6.08
CA GLY A 650 51.13 -129.17 5.70
C GLY A 650 51.19 -130.17 4.56
N ALA A 651 50.33 -131.20 4.57
CA ALA A 651 50.21 -132.14 3.46
C ALA A 651 49.70 -131.46 2.18
N TYR A 652 48.77 -130.50 2.30
CA TYR A 652 48.27 -129.69 1.18
C TYR A 652 49.38 -128.81 0.58
N VAL A 653 50.15 -128.11 1.42
CA VAL A 653 51.30 -127.30 1.00
C VAL A 653 52.37 -128.15 0.32
N ASN A 654 52.73 -129.31 0.91
CA ASN A 654 53.72 -130.21 0.36
C ASN A 654 53.31 -130.77 -1.02
N GLU A 655 52.03 -131.10 -1.21
CA GLU A 655 51.54 -131.54 -2.51
C GLU A 655 51.50 -130.38 -3.52
N LEU A 656 51.15 -129.15 -3.10
CA LEU A 656 51.25 -127.97 -3.97
C LEU A 656 52.68 -127.74 -4.46
N ASP A 657 53.67 -127.79 -3.56
CA ASP A 657 55.07 -127.66 -3.94
C ASP A 657 55.54 -128.80 -4.86
N ALA A 658 55.07 -130.03 -4.65
CA ALA A 658 55.37 -131.15 -5.53
C ALA A 658 54.79 -130.99 -6.94
N GLN A 659 53.64 -130.29 -7.05
CA GLN A 659 52.89 -130.06 -8.28
C GLN A 659 53.18 -128.72 -8.96
N ARG A 660 53.97 -127.86 -8.30
CA ARG A 660 54.47 -126.58 -8.80
C ARG A 660 55.12 -126.75 -10.18
N ASP A 661 54.71 -125.91 -11.12
CA ASP A 661 55.12 -125.88 -12.53
C ASP A 661 54.87 -127.18 -13.32
N LYS A 662 54.10 -128.12 -12.75
CA LYS A 662 53.67 -129.37 -13.42
C LYS A 662 52.18 -129.40 -13.69
N SER A 663 51.39 -129.08 -12.66
CA SER A 663 49.92 -129.16 -12.68
C SER A 663 49.25 -127.88 -12.16
N ILE A 664 50.05 -126.92 -11.68
CA ILE A 664 49.69 -125.56 -11.27
C ILE A 664 50.90 -124.66 -11.55
N SER A 665 50.68 -123.41 -12.01
CA SER A 665 51.80 -122.49 -12.25
C SER A 665 52.49 -122.09 -10.93
N GLY A 666 53.79 -121.81 -10.96
CA GLY A 666 54.55 -121.33 -9.80
C GLY A 666 53.85 -120.22 -9.02
N PRO A 667 53.41 -119.12 -9.67
CA PRO A 667 52.68 -118.05 -9.01
C PRO A 667 51.36 -118.48 -8.35
N ASN A 668 50.60 -119.37 -8.99
CA ASN A 668 49.35 -119.87 -8.41
C ASN A 668 49.60 -120.82 -7.23
N ALA A 669 50.65 -121.63 -7.29
CA ALA A 669 51.08 -122.46 -6.18
C ALA A 669 51.52 -121.60 -4.99
N ASP A 670 52.26 -120.52 -5.24
CA ASP A 670 52.67 -119.55 -4.21
C ASP A 670 51.47 -118.89 -3.53
N VAL A 671 50.46 -118.47 -4.29
CA VAL A 671 49.21 -117.91 -3.74
C VAL A 671 48.51 -118.94 -2.85
N LEU A 672 48.29 -120.15 -3.33
CA LEU A 672 47.59 -121.18 -2.55
C LEU A 672 48.38 -121.60 -1.30
N ILE A 673 49.71 -121.69 -1.38
CA ILE A 673 50.58 -121.99 -0.24
C ILE A 673 50.55 -120.84 0.78
N ALA A 674 50.66 -119.59 0.32
CA ALA A 674 50.62 -118.42 1.18
C ALA A 674 49.28 -118.34 1.93
N LEU A 675 48.16 -118.59 1.24
CA LEU A 675 46.84 -118.64 1.86
C LEU A 675 46.66 -119.84 2.79
N ALA A 676 47.16 -121.02 2.41
CA ALA A 676 47.09 -122.21 3.26
C ALA A 676 47.81 -122.01 4.60
N ARG A 677 48.93 -121.30 4.60
CA ARG A 677 49.70 -120.98 5.82
C ARG A 677 49.02 -119.97 6.74
N THR A 678 47.93 -119.35 6.30
CA THR A 678 47.12 -118.46 7.14
C THR A 678 45.87 -119.13 7.72
N LEU A 679 45.59 -120.38 7.29
CA LEU A 679 44.63 -121.28 7.93
C LEU A 679 45.34 -122.01 9.06
#